data_AF-A0ABD3J0W3-F1
#
_entry.id   AF-A0ABD3J0W3-F1
#
_cell.length_a   1.000
_cell.length_b   1.000
_cell.length_c   1.000
_cell.angle_alpha   90.00
_cell.angle_beta   90.00
_cell.angle_gamma   90.00
#
_symmetry.space_group_name_H-M   'P 1'
#
loop_
_entity.id
_entity.type
_entity.pdbx_description
1 polymer ?
#
loop_
_entity_poly.entity_id
_entity_poly.type
_entity_poly.pdbx_seq_one_letter_code
_entity_poly.pdbx_strand_id
1 'polypeptide(L)'
;MASSKAASALSPMSDDASAQHVITLDGQGRTFSVNGHPFLSDVPGNVVATPSPYGGKAGCFVGFDAAEDESRHVAPVGRLQGIRFMSIFRFKVWWTTHWVGSKGRDLESETQLMMLERSDSGRPYVLLLPLLEGPFRASLQPGDDDYVDICVESGSTKVATSKFRAVLYMQAGEDPFALVKDAIKVARAHLGTFKLLEEKTPPGIVDKFGWCTWDAFYLTVHPQGIWDGVAGLVKGGCPPGLVLIDDGWQSIGHDADPITKEGINQTVAGEQMPCRLLKFQENYKFRDYMSPRARRGGPKGMGAFVKDLKEEFGSVEYVYVWHAFCGYWGGLRPEVPGLPDCTVIKPKLSPGLEMTMQDLAVDKIVSTGVGMVPPEHADQMYEGLHSHLESVGIDGVKVDVIHLLEMLCEDYGGRVELAKAYYKALTASVNKHFKGNGVIASMEHCNDFMFLGTEAITLGRVGDDFWCTDPSGDPNGTFWLQGCHMVHCAYNSLWMGNFIHPDWDMFQSTHPCAEFHAASRAISGGPIYVSDTVGKHDFQLLKTLVLPDGSILRCDYYALPTRDCLFEDPLHDGKTMLKIWNLNKYTGVVGAFNCQGGGWSRESRQNQCFSQFSKTVASKTSPMDIEWNSGENPIPIEGAQGFAMYMFKSKKLILSKPSEDIEISLKPFNFELLTVSPITVLTGKPVQFAAIGLANMLNTGGAIQSLSYKGNSVEVGVRGAGEMRVYASVEPRACKIDGRDVLFEFEEHMVIVQVPWTGSGKLSKVDYLF
;
A
#
# COMPACT_ATOMS: atom_id res chain seq x y z
N MET A 1 -22.91 -39.38 -8.07
CA MET A 1 -23.56 -39.50 -6.76
C MET A 1 -23.08 -38.36 -5.89
N ALA A 2 -24.03 -37.60 -5.35
CA ALA A 2 -23.81 -36.37 -4.61
C ALA A 2 -23.11 -36.60 -3.26
N SER A 3 -22.30 -35.64 -2.85
CA SER A 3 -21.91 -35.43 -1.45
C SER A 3 -21.69 -33.93 -1.23
N SER A 4 -22.69 -33.32 -0.61
CA SER A 4 -22.76 -31.92 -0.17
C SER A 4 -21.59 -31.52 0.73
N LYS A 5 -20.85 -30.48 0.35
CA LYS A 5 -19.99 -29.75 1.29
C LYS A 5 -20.85 -28.68 1.97
N ALA A 6 -21.11 -28.89 3.25
CA ALA A 6 -21.76 -27.93 4.12
C ALA A 6 -20.88 -26.69 4.27
N ALA A 7 -21.53 -25.52 4.22
CA ALA A 7 -20.95 -24.25 4.62
C ALA A 7 -20.46 -24.35 6.08
N SER A 8 -19.19 -24.07 6.33
CA SER A 8 -18.67 -23.95 7.69
C SER A 8 -19.23 -22.68 8.30
N ALA A 9 -20.09 -22.86 9.31
CA ALA A 9 -20.54 -21.78 10.17
C ALA A 9 -19.33 -21.12 10.84
N LEU A 10 -19.28 -19.78 10.76
CA LEU A 10 -18.38 -18.94 11.54
C LEU A 10 -18.51 -19.31 13.03
N SER A 11 -17.38 -19.58 13.67
CA SER A 11 -17.29 -19.79 15.12
C SER A 11 -17.77 -18.55 15.88
N PRO A 12 -18.49 -18.69 17.00
CA PRO A 12 -18.82 -17.56 17.85
C PRO A 12 -17.53 -17.04 18.49
N MET A 13 -17.29 -15.74 18.36
CA MET A 13 -16.22 -15.04 19.07
C MET A 13 -16.35 -15.33 20.57
N SER A 14 -15.23 -15.64 21.22
CA SER A 14 -15.14 -15.74 22.67
C SER A 14 -15.56 -14.41 23.30
N ASP A 15 -16.59 -14.46 24.14
CA ASP A 15 -17.01 -13.38 25.02
C ASP A 15 -15.87 -13.03 26.00
N ASP A 16 -15.00 -12.10 25.62
CA ASP A 16 -14.28 -11.30 26.60
C ASP A 16 -15.11 -10.05 26.87
N ALA A 17 -15.35 -9.76 28.15
CA ALA A 17 -16.23 -8.70 28.61
C ALA A 17 -15.60 -7.32 28.38
N SER A 18 -15.47 -6.90 27.14
CA SER A 18 -15.08 -5.54 26.77
C SER A 18 -16.23 -4.58 27.10
N ALA A 19 -15.92 -3.48 27.79
CA ALA A 19 -16.87 -2.42 28.02
C ALA A 19 -17.47 -1.98 26.67
N GLN A 20 -18.79 -2.11 26.51
CA GLN A 20 -19.44 -1.75 25.24
C GLN A 20 -19.38 -0.22 25.06
N HIS A 21 -18.51 0.25 24.17
CA HIS A 21 -18.39 1.67 23.81
C HIS A 21 -19.55 2.10 22.89
N VAL A 22 -20.73 2.34 23.48
CA VAL A 22 -21.92 2.71 22.70
C VAL A 22 -21.87 4.18 22.32
N ILE A 23 -21.91 4.48 21.02
CA ILE A 23 -22.14 5.83 20.52
C ILE A 23 -23.62 6.17 20.66
N THR A 24 -23.89 7.34 21.23
CA THR A 24 -25.26 7.86 21.45
C THR A 24 -25.37 9.27 20.89
N LEU A 25 -26.53 9.58 20.33
CA LEU A 25 -26.91 10.94 19.98
C LEU A 25 -27.98 11.38 20.98
N ASP A 26 -27.67 12.35 21.82
CA ASP A 26 -28.64 12.81 22.81
C ASP A 26 -29.82 13.55 22.14
N GLY A 27 -31.00 13.53 22.79
CA GLY A 27 -32.22 14.12 22.23
C GLY A 27 -32.48 15.60 22.57
N GLN A 28 -31.74 16.21 23.50
CA GLN A 28 -32.02 17.59 23.99
C GLN A 28 -30.92 18.59 23.60
N GLY A 29 -29.66 18.21 23.75
CA GLY A 29 -28.47 18.95 23.33
C GLY A 29 -27.92 18.49 21.98
N ARG A 30 -28.49 17.45 21.36
CA ARG A 30 -28.12 16.92 20.04
C ARG A 30 -26.60 16.75 19.92
N THR A 31 -25.98 16.05 20.86
CA THR A 31 -24.53 15.81 20.88
C THR A 31 -24.24 14.32 20.73
N PHE A 32 -23.30 13.98 19.83
CA PHE A 32 -22.74 12.65 19.78
C PHE A 32 -21.76 12.44 20.92
N SER A 33 -21.96 11.37 21.68
CA SER A 33 -21.15 11.00 22.82
C SER A 33 -20.87 9.50 22.87
N VAL A 34 -19.72 9.12 23.43
CA VAL A 34 -19.38 7.73 23.76
C VAL A 34 -18.96 7.67 25.23
N ASN A 35 -19.47 6.70 25.97
CA ASN A 35 -19.23 6.58 27.43
C ASN A 35 -19.54 7.88 28.21
N GLY A 36 -20.50 8.68 27.74
CA GLY A 36 -20.83 9.98 28.34
C GLY A 36 -19.85 11.12 28.00
N HIS A 37 -18.83 10.87 27.17
CA HIS A 37 -17.91 11.88 26.69
C HIS A 37 -18.34 12.40 25.31
N PRO A 38 -18.63 13.70 25.15
CA PRO A 38 -19.02 14.28 23.88
C PRO A 38 -17.84 14.32 22.90
N PHE A 39 -18.14 14.18 21.61
CA PHE A 39 -17.14 14.30 20.54
C PHE A 39 -17.61 15.08 19.30
N LEU A 40 -18.92 15.18 19.05
CA LEU A 40 -19.49 16.15 18.10
C LEU A 40 -20.71 16.81 18.73
N SER A 41 -20.69 18.14 18.91
CA SER A 41 -21.80 18.92 19.47
C SER A 41 -22.66 19.57 18.38
N ASP A 42 -23.76 20.22 18.76
CA ASP A 42 -24.63 20.99 17.86
C ASP A 42 -25.06 20.21 16.59
N VAL A 43 -25.34 18.91 16.73
CA VAL A 43 -25.70 18.05 15.60
C VAL A 43 -27.04 18.52 15.01
N PRO A 44 -27.14 18.85 13.71
CA PRO A 44 -28.36 19.39 13.10
C PRO A 44 -29.59 18.48 13.22
N GLY A 45 -30.78 19.09 13.36
CA GLY A 45 -32.07 18.43 13.58
C GLY A 45 -32.47 17.33 12.59
N ASN A 46 -31.93 17.38 11.38
CA ASN A 46 -32.18 16.45 10.28
C ASN A 46 -31.18 15.28 10.21
N VAL A 47 -30.13 15.28 11.02
CA VAL A 47 -29.18 14.16 11.12
C VAL A 47 -29.81 13.03 11.93
N VAL A 48 -29.71 11.81 11.41
CA VAL A 48 -30.24 10.57 11.97
C VAL A 48 -29.07 9.62 12.23
N ALA A 49 -29.09 8.95 13.39
CA ALA A 49 -28.14 7.91 13.74
C ALA A 49 -28.87 6.62 14.10
N THR A 50 -28.45 5.50 13.50
CA THR A 50 -29.04 4.18 13.70
C THR A 50 -27.95 3.21 14.18
N PRO A 51 -28.15 2.47 15.29
CA PRO A 51 -27.18 1.47 15.75
C PRO A 51 -26.86 0.45 14.66
N SER A 52 -25.61 0.01 14.59
CA SER A 52 -25.21 -1.03 13.65
C SER A 52 -25.94 -2.35 13.95
N PRO A 53 -26.53 -3.03 12.94
CA PRO A 53 -26.99 -4.40 13.09
C PRO A 53 -25.83 -5.41 12.96
N TYR A 54 -24.62 -4.96 12.63
CA TYR A 54 -23.42 -5.76 12.39
C TYR A 54 -22.35 -5.47 13.44
N GLY A 55 -21.71 -6.51 13.98
CA GLY A 55 -20.79 -6.37 15.11
C GLY A 55 -21.53 -5.98 16.40
N GLY A 56 -20.82 -5.97 17.53
CA GLY A 56 -21.43 -5.56 18.82
C GLY A 56 -22.01 -4.13 18.79
N LYS A 57 -22.61 -3.67 19.90
CA LYS A 57 -23.26 -2.34 20.01
C LYS A 57 -22.31 -1.11 19.98
N ALA A 58 -21.11 -1.23 19.40
CA ALA A 58 -20.05 -0.24 19.49
C ALA A 58 -20.08 0.85 18.39
N GLY A 59 -20.96 0.73 17.39
CA GLY A 59 -21.01 1.66 16.25
C GLY A 59 -22.42 1.98 15.76
N CYS A 60 -22.52 3.01 14.93
CA CYS A 60 -23.78 3.49 14.34
C CYS A 60 -23.59 4.01 12.91
N PHE A 61 -24.64 3.87 12.10
CA PHE A 61 -24.78 4.48 10.79
C PHE A 61 -25.45 5.85 10.93
N VAL A 62 -24.90 6.85 10.24
CA VAL A 62 -25.36 8.22 10.24
C VAL A 62 -25.77 8.62 8.82
N GLY A 63 -26.88 9.34 8.73
CA GLY A 63 -27.36 9.98 7.51
C GLY A 63 -28.16 11.23 7.85
N PHE A 64 -28.80 11.82 6.84
CA PHE A 64 -29.59 13.03 7.01
C PHE A 64 -30.72 13.13 5.97
N ASP A 65 -31.66 14.02 6.22
CA ASP A 65 -32.68 14.45 5.25
C ASP A 65 -32.38 15.88 4.78
N ALA A 66 -32.26 16.06 3.47
CA ALA A 66 -32.16 17.36 2.80
C ALA A 66 -33.54 17.86 2.38
N ALA A 67 -33.63 19.15 2.05
CA ALA A 67 -34.89 19.79 1.65
C ALA A 67 -35.32 19.42 0.22
N GLU A 68 -34.36 19.27 -0.70
CA GLU A 68 -34.59 19.05 -2.12
C GLU A 68 -33.75 17.86 -2.62
N ASP A 69 -34.24 17.20 -3.68
CA ASP A 69 -33.49 16.14 -4.35
C ASP A 69 -32.37 16.79 -5.18
N GLU A 70 -31.12 16.51 -4.80
CA GLU A 70 -29.95 16.99 -5.53
C GLU A 70 -28.95 15.85 -5.79
N SER A 71 -28.11 16.04 -6.81
CA SER A 71 -27.01 15.13 -7.13
C SER A 71 -25.80 15.30 -6.22
N ARG A 72 -25.76 16.37 -5.42
CA ARG A 72 -24.69 16.70 -4.49
C ARG A 72 -25.25 17.43 -3.28
N HIS A 73 -24.95 16.93 -2.09
CA HIS A 73 -25.29 17.54 -0.80
C HIS A 73 -24.03 17.84 -0.02
N VAL A 74 -24.01 18.97 0.69
CA VAL A 74 -23.05 19.24 1.77
C VAL A 74 -23.86 19.54 3.02
N ALA A 75 -23.73 18.69 4.04
CA ALA A 75 -24.52 18.80 5.26
C ALA A 75 -23.63 18.72 6.50
N PRO A 76 -23.85 19.58 7.52
CA PRO A 76 -23.15 19.47 8.79
C PRO A 76 -23.57 18.21 9.54
N VAL A 77 -22.59 17.49 10.11
CA VAL A 77 -22.83 16.32 10.99
C VAL A 77 -22.54 16.59 12.46
N GLY A 78 -21.98 17.76 12.78
CA GLY A 78 -21.76 18.27 14.13
C GLY A 78 -20.47 19.09 14.25
N ARG A 79 -20.33 19.86 15.32
CA ARG A 79 -19.13 20.65 15.62
C ARG A 79 -18.08 19.81 16.34
N LEU A 80 -16.85 19.91 15.86
CA LEU A 80 -15.68 19.31 16.50
C LEU A 80 -14.80 20.42 17.08
N GLN A 81 -14.52 20.38 18.38
CA GLN A 81 -13.70 21.38 19.05
C GLN A 81 -12.80 20.76 20.12
N GLY A 82 -11.50 21.04 20.04
CA GLY A 82 -10.54 20.68 21.08
C GLY A 82 -10.26 19.17 21.20
N ILE A 83 -10.53 18.40 20.15
CA ILE A 83 -10.25 16.97 20.09
C ILE A 83 -9.32 16.74 18.91
N ARG A 84 -8.07 16.34 19.21
CA ARG A 84 -7.10 15.96 18.20
C ARG A 84 -7.66 14.84 17.32
N PHE A 85 -7.39 14.93 16.03
CA PHE A 85 -7.73 13.91 15.07
C PHE A 85 -6.59 13.68 14.09
N MET A 86 -6.60 12.48 13.51
CA MET A 86 -5.91 12.20 12.27
C MET A 86 -6.94 11.89 11.19
N SER A 87 -6.61 12.20 9.94
CA SER A 87 -7.48 11.95 8.79
C SER A 87 -6.67 11.56 7.57
N ILE A 88 -7.32 10.90 6.63
CA ILE A 88 -6.77 10.57 5.31
C ILE A 88 -7.64 11.24 4.26
N PHE A 89 -7.06 12.15 3.48
CA PHE A 89 -7.78 12.94 2.48
C PHE A 89 -7.12 12.86 1.11
N ARG A 90 -7.88 13.08 0.03
CA ARG A 90 -7.34 13.16 -1.33
C ARG A 90 -6.71 14.52 -1.56
N PHE A 91 -5.38 14.57 -1.60
CA PHE A 91 -4.65 15.80 -1.95
C PHE A 91 -4.44 15.94 -3.46
N LYS A 92 -4.56 14.84 -4.21
CA LYS A 92 -4.66 14.78 -5.68
C LYS A 92 -5.86 13.94 -6.06
N VAL A 93 -6.30 14.00 -7.32
CA VAL A 93 -7.32 13.06 -7.84
C VAL A 93 -6.91 11.62 -7.55
N TRP A 94 -5.65 11.26 -7.74
CA TRP A 94 -5.24 9.85 -7.64
C TRP A 94 -4.86 9.40 -6.24
N TRP A 95 -4.45 10.34 -5.38
CA TRP A 95 -3.62 10.06 -4.21
C TRP A 95 -4.14 10.70 -2.93
N THR A 96 -3.95 10.00 -1.83
CA THR A 96 -4.29 10.44 -0.48
C THR A 96 -3.07 10.63 0.40
N THR A 97 -3.21 11.46 1.42
CA THR A 97 -2.20 11.66 2.45
C THR A 97 -2.85 11.85 3.81
N HIS A 98 -2.02 11.77 4.85
CA HIS A 98 -2.38 12.02 6.23
C HIS A 98 -2.51 13.52 6.51
N TRP A 99 -3.40 13.85 7.44
CA TRP A 99 -3.55 15.19 7.98
C TRP A 99 -3.97 15.14 9.45
N VAL A 100 -3.60 16.15 10.24
CA VAL A 100 -3.96 16.28 11.67
C VAL A 100 -4.57 17.63 11.98
N GLY A 101 -5.47 17.65 12.95
CA GLY A 101 -6.12 18.88 13.42
C GLY A 101 -6.81 18.67 14.75
N SER A 102 -7.57 19.68 15.21
CA SER A 102 -8.31 19.60 16.48
C SER A 102 -9.72 20.17 16.43
N LYS A 103 -10.13 20.71 15.28
CA LYS A 103 -11.42 21.36 15.05
C LYS A 103 -11.99 20.98 13.68
N GLY A 104 -13.30 21.10 13.49
CA GLY A 104 -13.93 20.75 12.20
C GLY A 104 -13.37 21.55 11.02
N ARG A 105 -13.03 22.84 11.23
CA ARG A 105 -12.39 23.69 10.22
C ARG A 105 -10.97 23.24 9.84
N ASP A 106 -10.34 22.43 10.69
CA ASP A 106 -9.00 21.91 10.45
C ASP A 106 -9.04 20.68 9.54
N LEU A 107 -10.20 20.21 9.05
CA LEU A 107 -10.28 19.13 8.06
C LEU A 107 -9.86 19.61 6.67
N GLU A 108 -9.49 18.66 5.82
CA GLU A 108 -9.33 18.87 4.39
C GLU A 108 -10.56 18.35 3.63
N SER A 109 -10.83 18.94 2.46
CA SER A 109 -11.83 18.40 1.54
C SER A 109 -11.44 17.00 1.07
N GLU A 110 -12.43 16.20 0.67
CA GLU A 110 -12.21 14.82 0.22
C GLU A 110 -11.55 13.91 1.28
N THR A 111 -11.85 14.14 2.56
CA THR A 111 -11.45 13.26 3.66
C THR A 111 -12.26 11.96 3.64
N GLN A 112 -11.58 10.83 3.67
CA GLN A 112 -12.15 9.49 3.44
C GLN A 112 -12.13 8.59 4.67
N LEU A 113 -11.35 8.99 5.67
CA LEU A 113 -11.29 8.39 6.99
C LEU A 113 -10.83 9.46 7.97
N MET A 114 -11.43 9.48 9.15
CA MET A 114 -11.02 10.34 10.24
C MET A 114 -11.10 9.57 11.55
N MET A 115 -10.07 9.70 12.40
CA MET A 115 -10.03 9.10 13.72
C MET A 115 -9.80 10.20 14.75
N LEU A 116 -10.62 10.23 15.79
CA LEU A 116 -10.50 11.12 16.93
C LEU A 116 -9.66 10.45 18.02
N GLU A 117 -8.76 11.22 18.62
CA GLU A 117 -7.89 10.76 19.69
C GLU A 117 -8.70 10.47 20.97
N ARG A 118 -8.33 9.37 21.62
CA ARG A 118 -8.82 9.04 22.96
C ARG A 118 -8.48 10.16 23.96
N SER A 119 -9.21 10.26 25.06
CA SER A 119 -8.88 11.19 26.14
C SER A 119 -8.44 10.47 27.41
N ASP A 120 -7.56 11.10 28.17
CA ASP A 120 -7.20 10.64 29.53
C ASP A 120 -8.40 10.59 30.48
N SER A 121 -9.46 11.34 30.15
CA SER A 121 -10.70 11.37 30.92
C SER A 121 -11.65 10.20 30.66
N GLY A 122 -11.34 9.31 29.70
CA GLY A 122 -12.10 8.07 29.46
C GLY A 122 -12.83 7.99 28.11
N ARG A 123 -12.66 8.95 27.20
CA ARG A 123 -13.17 8.82 25.82
C ARG A 123 -12.28 7.85 25.04
N PRO A 124 -12.81 6.75 24.47
CA PRO A 124 -12.05 5.89 23.55
C PRO A 124 -11.70 6.62 22.24
N TYR A 125 -10.93 5.98 21.36
CA TYR A 125 -10.81 6.46 19.99
C TYR A 125 -12.18 6.38 19.30
N VAL A 126 -12.46 7.33 18.39
CA VAL A 126 -13.70 7.34 17.61
C VAL A 126 -13.35 7.46 16.12
N LEU A 127 -13.77 6.48 15.32
CA LEU A 127 -13.60 6.48 13.88
C LEU A 127 -14.85 7.03 13.20
N LEU A 128 -14.65 7.87 12.18
CA LEU A 128 -15.64 8.34 11.24
C LEU A 128 -15.23 7.86 9.85
N LEU A 129 -16.06 7.00 9.25
CA LEU A 129 -15.83 6.35 7.95
C LEU A 129 -16.96 6.68 6.97
N PRO A 130 -16.77 7.65 6.06
CA PRO A 130 -17.68 7.89 4.94
C PRO A 130 -17.88 6.64 4.08
N LEU A 131 -19.13 6.37 3.70
CA LEU A 131 -19.55 5.19 2.96
C LEU A 131 -20.23 5.55 1.63
N LEU A 132 -20.60 4.50 0.88
CA LEU A 132 -21.50 4.60 -0.26
C LEU A 132 -22.94 4.34 0.19
N GLU A 133 -23.91 5.06 -0.37
CA GLU A 133 -25.34 4.76 -0.22
C GLU A 133 -26.04 4.88 -1.57
N GLY A 134 -26.54 3.75 -2.08
CA GLY A 134 -27.10 3.70 -3.42
C GLY A 134 -26.08 4.17 -4.47
N PRO A 135 -26.43 5.12 -5.36
CA PRO A 135 -25.51 5.64 -6.36
C PRO A 135 -24.61 6.79 -5.87
N PHE A 136 -24.63 7.09 -4.56
CA PHE A 136 -23.89 8.22 -3.97
C PHE A 136 -22.67 7.76 -3.18
N ARG A 137 -21.62 8.60 -3.21
CA ARG A 137 -20.41 8.44 -2.41
C ARG A 137 -20.31 9.59 -1.41
N ALA A 138 -19.86 9.29 -0.19
CA ALA A 138 -19.60 10.29 0.83
C ALA A 138 -18.09 10.57 1.07
N SER A 139 -17.78 11.81 1.43
CA SER A 139 -16.51 12.27 2.02
C SER A 139 -16.79 13.28 3.14
N LEU A 140 -15.82 13.50 4.03
CA LEU A 140 -15.81 14.61 4.97
C LEU A 140 -15.06 15.81 4.39
N GLN A 141 -15.44 17.00 4.83
CA GLN A 141 -14.79 18.25 4.47
C GLN A 141 -14.93 19.26 5.63
N PRO A 142 -14.11 20.33 5.67
CA PRO A 142 -14.28 21.39 6.66
C PRO A 142 -15.61 22.14 6.42
N GLY A 143 -16.38 22.34 7.50
CA GLY A 143 -17.54 23.20 7.53
C GLY A 143 -17.24 24.56 8.19
N ASP A 144 -18.19 25.48 8.08
CA ASP A 144 -18.14 26.78 8.78
C ASP A 144 -18.20 26.57 10.30
N ASP A 145 -17.73 27.54 11.11
CA ASP A 145 -17.87 27.53 12.57
C ASP A 145 -17.48 26.20 13.29
N ASP A 146 -16.40 25.55 12.83
CA ASP A 146 -15.90 24.26 13.35
C ASP A 146 -16.82 23.05 13.11
N TYR A 147 -17.79 23.15 12.20
CA TYR A 147 -18.55 21.99 11.76
C TYR A 147 -17.65 21.02 10.97
N VAL A 148 -17.91 19.73 11.18
CA VAL A 148 -17.53 18.68 10.25
C VAL A 148 -18.71 18.52 9.31
N ASP A 149 -18.46 18.69 8.01
CA ASP A 149 -19.47 18.53 6.98
C ASP A 149 -19.25 17.20 6.26
N ILE A 150 -20.35 16.56 5.86
CA ILE A 150 -20.35 15.42 4.95
C ILE A 150 -20.79 15.88 3.55
N CYS A 151 -19.96 15.62 2.56
CA CYS A 151 -20.28 15.78 1.14
C CYS A 151 -20.79 14.44 0.62
N VAL A 152 -21.98 14.42 0.02
CA VAL A 152 -22.59 13.22 -0.58
C VAL A 152 -22.94 13.51 -2.02
N GLU A 153 -22.31 12.83 -2.98
CA GLU A 153 -22.50 13.11 -4.40
C GLU A 153 -22.58 11.87 -5.28
N SER A 154 -23.45 11.93 -6.29
CA SER A 154 -23.59 10.90 -7.33
C SER A 154 -22.67 11.18 -8.53
N GLY A 155 -22.18 12.41 -8.69
CA GLY A 155 -21.41 12.85 -9.85
C GLY A 155 -22.23 13.05 -11.14
N SER A 156 -23.56 12.87 -11.09
CA SER A 156 -24.45 13.01 -12.26
C SER A 156 -25.65 13.88 -11.92
N THR A 157 -25.92 14.91 -12.74
CA THR A 157 -27.11 15.78 -12.54
C THR A 157 -28.44 15.05 -12.73
N LYS A 158 -28.40 13.83 -13.28
CA LYS A 158 -29.56 12.97 -13.53
C LYS A 158 -29.87 12.01 -12.38
N VAL A 159 -28.98 11.94 -11.39
CA VAL A 159 -29.11 11.03 -10.24
C VAL A 159 -29.15 11.87 -8.97
N ALA A 160 -30.37 12.10 -8.49
CA ALA A 160 -30.66 12.97 -7.37
C ALA A 160 -31.51 12.24 -6.31
N THR A 161 -31.29 12.56 -5.04
CA THR A 161 -32.11 12.14 -3.90
C THR A 161 -31.92 13.14 -2.77
N SER A 162 -32.79 13.12 -1.77
CA SER A 162 -32.72 14.01 -0.59
C SER A 162 -32.55 13.26 0.73
N LYS A 163 -32.54 11.92 0.72
CA LYS A 163 -32.59 11.13 1.96
C LYS A 163 -31.49 10.09 2.02
N PHE A 164 -30.74 10.14 3.11
CA PHE A 164 -29.62 9.25 3.39
C PHE A 164 -29.73 8.67 4.80
N ARG A 165 -29.33 7.42 4.99
CA ARG A 165 -29.41 6.72 6.28
C ARG A 165 -28.10 6.12 6.75
N ALA A 166 -27.13 5.92 5.86
CA ALA A 166 -25.89 5.19 6.14
C ALA A 166 -24.67 5.72 5.37
N VAL A 167 -24.67 6.99 4.97
CA VAL A 167 -23.53 7.66 4.29
C VAL A 167 -22.29 7.82 5.17
N LEU A 168 -22.40 7.66 6.48
CA LEU A 168 -21.27 7.68 7.42
C LEU A 168 -21.43 6.55 8.44
N TYR A 169 -20.35 5.83 8.72
CA TYR A 169 -20.28 4.90 9.82
C TYR A 169 -19.36 5.45 10.91
N MET A 170 -19.82 5.39 12.17
CA MET A 170 -19.02 5.78 13.33
C MET A 170 -18.88 4.62 14.29
N GLN A 171 -17.68 4.42 14.84
CA GLN A 171 -17.40 3.37 15.83
C GLN A 171 -16.39 3.85 16.86
N ALA A 172 -16.48 3.35 18.08
CA ALA A 172 -15.53 3.63 19.14
C ALA A 172 -14.77 2.38 19.62
N GLY A 173 -13.53 2.56 20.08
CA GLY A 173 -12.70 1.47 20.60
C GLY A 173 -11.41 1.93 21.28
N GLU A 174 -10.82 1.07 22.11
CA GLU A 174 -9.58 1.35 22.86
C GLU A 174 -8.30 1.16 22.05
N ASP A 175 -8.39 0.35 20.99
CA ASP A 175 -7.28 0.06 20.10
C ASP A 175 -7.52 0.70 18.73
N PRO A 176 -6.66 1.63 18.27
CA PRO A 176 -6.89 2.36 17.04
C PRO A 176 -6.76 1.49 15.78
N PHE A 177 -5.93 0.45 15.81
CA PHE A 177 -5.72 -0.44 14.66
C PHE A 177 -6.86 -1.45 14.53
N ALA A 178 -7.28 -2.06 15.65
CA ALA A 178 -8.45 -2.92 15.69
C ALA A 178 -9.73 -2.15 15.36
N LEU A 179 -9.85 -0.89 15.81
CA LEU A 179 -10.98 -0.02 15.50
C LEU A 179 -11.17 0.16 13.98
N VAL A 180 -10.09 0.44 13.24
CA VAL A 180 -10.16 0.56 11.76
C VAL A 180 -10.53 -0.78 11.13
N LYS A 181 -9.89 -1.88 11.56
CA LYS A 181 -10.16 -3.22 11.04
C LYS A 181 -11.62 -3.62 11.24
N ASP A 182 -12.16 -3.41 12.44
CA ASP A 182 -13.54 -3.79 12.78
C ASP A 182 -14.58 -2.91 12.09
N ALA A 183 -14.31 -1.61 11.94
CA ALA A 183 -15.19 -0.74 11.17
C ALA A 183 -15.25 -1.15 9.69
N ILE A 184 -14.13 -1.57 9.11
CA ILE A 184 -14.09 -2.05 7.71
C ILE A 184 -14.80 -3.41 7.58
N LYS A 185 -14.74 -4.29 8.57
CA LYS A 185 -15.58 -5.51 8.62
C LYS A 185 -17.08 -5.17 8.62
N VAL A 186 -17.49 -4.14 9.36
CA VAL A 186 -18.88 -3.67 9.36
C VAL A 186 -19.25 -3.08 8.00
N ALA A 187 -18.39 -2.27 7.39
CA ALA A 187 -18.60 -1.75 6.04
C ALA A 187 -18.72 -2.89 5.01
N ARG A 188 -17.87 -3.93 5.11
CA ARG A 188 -17.92 -5.14 4.27
C ARG A 188 -19.26 -5.86 4.41
N ALA A 189 -19.75 -6.03 5.65
CA ALA A 189 -21.05 -6.66 5.91
C ALA A 189 -22.23 -5.81 5.42
N HIS A 190 -22.14 -4.48 5.55
CA HIS A 190 -23.19 -3.55 5.15
C HIS A 190 -23.31 -3.40 3.63
N LEU A 191 -22.18 -3.21 2.93
CA LEU A 191 -22.13 -2.96 1.49
C LEU A 191 -22.17 -4.24 0.67
N GLY A 192 -21.48 -5.30 1.11
CA GLY A 192 -21.47 -6.60 0.42
C GLY A 192 -20.79 -6.61 -0.96
N THR A 193 -20.00 -5.59 -1.28
CA THR A 193 -19.41 -5.37 -2.63
C THR A 193 -17.90 -5.61 -2.72
N PHE A 194 -17.22 -5.84 -1.60
CA PHE A 194 -15.77 -6.05 -1.57
C PHE A 194 -15.39 -7.17 -0.60
N LYS A 195 -14.10 -7.54 -0.62
CA LYS A 195 -13.52 -8.52 0.29
C LYS A 195 -12.36 -7.90 1.07
N LEU A 196 -12.24 -8.33 2.32
CA LEU A 196 -11.11 -7.97 3.19
C LEU A 196 -9.81 -8.62 2.66
N LEU A 197 -8.66 -8.06 3.03
CA LEU A 197 -7.37 -8.63 2.67
C LEU A 197 -7.23 -10.10 3.15
N GLU A 198 -7.71 -10.40 4.36
CA GLU A 198 -7.71 -11.75 4.96
C GLU A 198 -8.62 -12.76 4.23
N GLU A 199 -9.55 -12.28 3.39
CA GLU A 199 -10.42 -13.12 2.56
C GLU A 199 -9.81 -13.40 1.17
N LYS A 200 -8.59 -12.91 0.93
CA LYS A 200 -7.92 -12.91 -0.38
C LYS A 200 -6.52 -13.51 -0.27
N THR A 201 -5.95 -13.85 -1.43
CA THR A 201 -4.59 -14.42 -1.51
C THR A 201 -3.69 -13.44 -2.27
N PRO A 202 -2.62 -12.91 -1.66
CA PRO A 202 -1.64 -12.09 -2.37
C PRO A 202 -1.00 -12.84 -3.56
N PRO A 203 -0.66 -12.16 -4.67
CA PRO A 203 0.01 -12.78 -5.80
C PRO A 203 1.47 -13.11 -5.44
N GLY A 204 2.04 -14.15 -6.06
CA GLY A 204 3.40 -14.60 -5.73
C GLY A 204 4.50 -13.57 -5.96
N ILE A 205 4.22 -12.49 -6.70
CA ILE A 205 5.14 -11.37 -6.91
C ILE A 205 5.51 -10.64 -5.62
N VAL A 206 4.68 -10.71 -4.56
CA VAL A 206 5.00 -10.03 -3.28
C VAL A 206 6.25 -10.60 -2.61
N ASP A 207 6.59 -11.87 -2.87
CA ASP A 207 7.76 -12.53 -2.27
C ASP A 207 9.01 -12.49 -3.16
N LYS A 208 8.95 -11.76 -4.27
CA LYS A 208 9.99 -11.71 -5.30
C LYS A 208 10.54 -10.29 -5.43
N PHE A 209 11.85 -10.20 -5.63
CA PHE A 209 12.47 -8.97 -6.10
C PHE A 209 12.01 -8.68 -7.53
N GLY A 210 11.67 -7.43 -7.82
CA GLY A 210 11.23 -7.04 -9.16
C GLY A 210 12.05 -5.91 -9.78
N TRP A 211 11.82 -5.71 -11.07
CA TRP A 211 12.30 -4.54 -11.81
C TRP A 211 11.18 -3.97 -12.69
N CYS A 212 10.92 -2.67 -12.55
CA CYS A 212 9.98 -1.92 -13.37
C CYS A 212 10.73 -1.09 -14.42
N THR A 213 10.25 -1.11 -15.65
CA THR A 213 10.93 -0.46 -16.77
C THR A 213 10.71 1.06 -16.86
N TRP A 214 9.85 1.65 -16.01
CA TRP A 214 9.42 3.05 -16.12
C TRP A 214 10.60 4.04 -16.09
N ASP A 215 11.31 4.21 -14.96
CA ASP A 215 12.40 5.21 -14.92
C ASP A 215 13.61 4.82 -15.78
N ALA A 216 13.69 3.54 -16.19
CA ALA A 216 14.77 3.05 -17.04
C ALA A 216 14.61 3.48 -18.50
N PHE A 217 13.38 3.60 -19.01
CA PHE A 217 13.13 3.87 -20.43
C PHE A 217 12.02 4.89 -20.70
N TYR A 218 11.15 5.13 -19.74
CA TYR A 218 9.83 5.74 -19.94
C TYR A 218 9.18 5.09 -21.17
N LEU A 219 8.69 5.93 -22.10
CA LEU A 219 7.99 5.50 -23.31
C LEU A 219 8.88 4.78 -24.35
N THR A 220 10.21 4.74 -24.14
CA THR A 220 11.17 4.15 -25.08
C THR A 220 11.45 2.66 -24.83
N VAL A 221 10.74 2.02 -23.88
CA VAL A 221 10.95 0.62 -23.52
C VAL A 221 10.91 -0.33 -24.73
N HIS A 222 11.85 -1.28 -24.79
CA HIS A 222 11.99 -2.23 -25.90
C HIS A 222 12.64 -3.56 -25.44
N PRO A 223 12.47 -4.65 -26.21
CA PRO A 223 12.96 -5.99 -25.82
C PRO A 223 14.44 -6.08 -25.45
N GLN A 224 15.35 -5.48 -26.24
CA GLN A 224 16.80 -5.59 -25.99
C GLN A 224 17.20 -4.94 -24.66
N GLY A 225 16.64 -3.77 -24.36
CA GLY A 225 16.90 -3.05 -23.11
C GLY A 225 16.40 -3.81 -21.89
N ILE A 226 15.23 -4.46 -22.00
CA ILE A 226 14.73 -5.32 -20.92
C ILE A 226 15.69 -6.50 -20.71
N TRP A 227 16.11 -7.15 -21.79
CA TRP A 227 17.08 -8.24 -21.74
C TRP A 227 18.38 -7.83 -21.05
N ASP A 228 18.94 -6.68 -21.44
CA ASP A 228 20.20 -6.16 -20.88
C ASP A 228 20.06 -5.78 -19.40
N GLY A 229 18.91 -5.21 -19.01
CA GLY A 229 18.59 -4.90 -17.62
C GLY A 229 18.52 -6.15 -16.74
N VAL A 230 17.77 -7.16 -17.17
CA VAL A 230 17.67 -8.45 -16.45
C VAL A 230 19.03 -9.15 -16.39
N ALA A 231 19.77 -9.19 -17.50
CA ALA A 231 21.12 -9.76 -17.54
C ALA A 231 22.08 -9.04 -16.55
N GLY A 232 21.99 -7.72 -16.46
CA GLY A 232 22.75 -6.90 -15.52
C GLY A 232 22.45 -7.26 -14.07
N LEU A 233 21.17 -7.35 -13.70
CA LEU A 233 20.72 -7.71 -12.36
C LEU A 233 21.12 -9.14 -11.96
N VAL A 234 20.93 -10.11 -12.87
CA VAL A 234 21.36 -11.51 -12.66
C VAL A 234 22.86 -11.59 -12.45
N LYS A 235 23.66 -10.94 -13.31
CA LYS A 235 25.13 -10.89 -13.16
C LYS A 235 25.56 -10.19 -11.87
N GLY A 236 24.80 -9.21 -11.41
CA GLY A 236 25.01 -8.51 -10.14
C GLY A 236 24.72 -9.34 -8.90
N GLY A 237 24.04 -10.49 -9.05
CA GLY A 237 23.62 -11.36 -7.96
C GLY A 237 22.29 -10.96 -7.32
N CYS A 238 21.49 -10.14 -8.00
CA CYS A 238 20.15 -9.73 -7.58
C CYS A 238 19.14 -10.08 -8.70
N PRO A 239 18.98 -11.36 -9.05
CA PRO A 239 18.15 -11.76 -10.18
C PRO A 239 16.66 -11.42 -9.90
N PRO A 240 15.95 -10.72 -10.81
CA PRO A 240 14.56 -10.36 -10.58
C PRO A 240 13.63 -11.55 -10.83
N GLY A 241 12.68 -11.75 -9.92
CA GLY A 241 11.55 -12.65 -10.09
C GLY A 241 10.36 -12.03 -10.83
N LEU A 242 10.23 -10.70 -10.76
CA LEU A 242 9.23 -9.91 -11.49
C LEU A 242 9.90 -8.96 -12.48
N VAL A 243 9.41 -8.92 -13.72
CA VAL A 243 9.66 -7.82 -14.66
C VAL A 243 8.33 -7.15 -14.97
N LEU A 244 8.20 -5.87 -14.62
CA LEU A 244 7.05 -5.04 -14.95
C LEU A 244 7.39 -4.15 -16.15
N ILE A 245 6.78 -4.45 -17.30
CA ILE A 245 6.89 -3.63 -18.51
C ILE A 245 5.88 -2.48 -18.38
N ASP A 246 6.36 -1.33 -17.93
CA ASP A 246 5.57 -0.12 -17.74
C ASP A 246 5.28 0.59 -19.09
N ASP A 247 4.63 1.76 -19.05
CA ASP A 247 4.10 2.47 -20.22
C ASP A 247 5.14 2.65 -21.36
N GLY A 248 4.66 2.59 -22.60
CA GLY A 248 5.46 2.66 -23.83
C GLY A 248 5.41 1.39 -24.69
N TRP A 249 4.79 0.29 -24.26
CA TRP A 249 4.66 -0.95 -25.05
C TRP A 249 3.36 -1.03 -25.87
N GLN A 250 2.32 -0.27 -25.49
CA GLN A 250 1.01 -0.29 -26.14
C GLN A 250 1.03 0.41 -27.51
N SER A 251 0.07 0.03 -28.37
CA SER A 251 -0.17 0.67 -29.67
C SER A 251 -1.13 1.85 -29.52
N ILE A 252 -0.62 3.07 -29.62
CA ILE A 252 -1.37 4.31 -29.31
C ILE A 252 -1.31 5.32 -30.47
N GLY A 253 -2.20 6.33 -30.47
CA GLY A 253 -2.15 7.44 -31.42
C GLY A 253 -3.02 8.63 -30.98
N HIS A 254 -2.78 9.82 -31.55
CA HIS A 254 -3.62 11.00 -31.33
C HIS A 254 -4.82 11.00 -32.26
N ASP A 255 -5.89 11.71 -31.87
CA ASP A 255 -7.09 11.92 -32.69
C ASP A 255 -6.79 12.47 -34.10
N ALA A 256 -5.73 13.26 -34.26
CA ALA A 256 -5.30 13.78 -35.56
C ALA A 256 -4.51 12.79 -36.44
N ASP A 257 -3.96 11.72 -35.85
CA ASP A 257 -3.18 10.72 -36.59
C ASP A 257 -4.09 9.72 -37.32
N PRO A 258 -3.66 9.18 -38.50
CA PRO A 258 -4.32 8.04 -39.11
C PRO A 258 -4.31 6.82 -38.19
N ILE A 259 -5.42 6.08 -38.11
CA ILE A 259 -5.55 4.87 -37.27
C ILE A 259 -4.54 3.76 -37.62
N THR A 260 -3.90 3.84 -38.78
CA THR A 260 -2.87 2.90 -39.24
C THR A 260 -1.46 3.25 -38.76
N LYS A 261 -1.28 4.40 -38.11
CA LYS A 261 0.03 4.92 -37.68
C LYS A 261 0.12 4.96 -36.16
N GLU A 262 1.12 4.26 -35.61
CA GLU A 262 1.41 4.28 -34.18
C GLU A 262 2.15 5.59 -33.79
N GLY A 263 1.71 6.23 -32.70
CA GLY A 263 2.23 7.47 -32.13
C GLY A 263 3.54 7.30 -31.36
N ILE A 264 4.55 6.74 -32.01
CA ILE A 264 5.79 6.25 -31.38
C ILE A 264 6.81 7.35 -31.04
N ASN A 265 6.59 8.56 -31.56
CA ASN A 265 7.46 9.72 -31.33
C ASN A 265 7.12 10.46 -30.03
N GLN A 266 6.10 10.01 -29.30
CA GLN A 266 5.72 10.57 -28.00
C GLN A 266 6.71 10.02 -26.97
N THR A 267 7.89 10.62 -26.87
CA THR A 267 8.96 10.18 -25.97
C THR A 267 9.04 11.04 -24.71
N VAL A 268 8.24 12.11 -24.62
CA VAL A 268 8.24 13.05 -23.49
C VAL A 268 7.05 12.78 -22.59
N ALA A 269 7.30 12.68 -21.28
CA ALA A 269 6.26 12.55 -20.28
C ALA A 269 5.28 13.74 -20.36
N GLY A 270 3.98 13.42 -20.43
CA GLY A 270 2.89 14.39 -20.60
C GLY A 270 2.32 14.43 -22.02
N GLU A 271 3.09 14.07 -23.06
CA GLU A 271 2.61 14.04 -24.45
C GLU A 271 1.82 12.77 -24.78
N GLN A 272 1.97 11.72 -23.98
CA GLN A 272 1.23 10.48 -24.14
C GLN A 272 -0.20 10.55 -23.59
N MET A 273 -0.47 11.44 -22.63
CA MET A 273 -1.76 11.50 -21.94
C MET A 273 -2.96 11.75 -22.90
N PRO A 274 -2.84 12.56 -23.96
CA PRO A 274 -3.87 12.71 -25.00
C PRO A 274 -4.06 11.51 -25.93
N CYS A 275 -3.16 10.52 -25.93
CA CYS A 275 -3.23 9.41 -26.87
C CYS A 275 -4.33 8.42 -26.50
N ARG A 276 -4.80 7.66 -27.49
CA ARG A 276 -5.80 6.59 -27.32
C ARG A 276 -5.26 5.27 -27.83
N LEU A 277 -5.77 4.17 -27.27
CA LEU A 277 -5.44 2.82 -27.68
C LEU A 277 -5.96 2.54 -29.11
N LEU A 278 -5.08 2.04 -29.98
CA LEU A 278 -5.41 1.69 -31.37
C LEU A 278 -5.70 0.19 -31.56
N LYS A 279 -5.16 -0.68 -30.71
CA LYS A 279 -5.38 -2.13 -30.77
C LYS A 279 -4.88 -2.79 -29.49
N PHE A 280 -5.38 -3.99 -29.19
CA PHE A 280 -4.95 -4.77 -28.03
C PHE A 280 -3.52 -5.30 -28.14
N GLN A 281 -3.01 -5.46 -29.36
CA GLN A 281 -1.65 -5.90 -29.60
C GLN A 281 -0.62 -4.81 -29.28
N GLU A 282 0.55 -5.26 -28.84
CA GLU A 282 1.72 -4.46 -28.62
C GLU A 282 2.16 -3.68 -29.88
N ASN A 283 2.87 -2.57 -29.66
CA ASN A 283 3.43 -1.77 -30.74
C ASN A 283 4.58 -2.50 -31.45
N TYR A 284 5.05 -1.91 -32.56
CA TYR A 284 6.07 -2.55 -33.42
C TYR A 284 7.35 -2.95 -32.68
N LYS A 285 7.74 -2.26 -31.59
CA LYS A 285 8.96 -2.56 -30.83
C LYS A 285 8.98 -3.99 -30.29
N PHE A 286 7.81 -4.50 -29.90
CA PHE A 286 7.65 -5.85 -29.36
C PHE A 286 7.08 -6.81 -30.40
N ARG A 287 6.12 -6.36 -31.23
CA ARG A 287 5.49 -7.18 -32.28
C ARG A 287 6.51 -7.71 -33.30
N ASP A 288 7.53 -6.91 -33.60
CA ASP A 288 8.54 -7.25 -34.61
C ASP A 288 9.76 -7.97 -33.99
N TYR A 289 9.73 -8.28 -32.69
CA TYR A 289 10.78 -9.06 -32.03
C TYR A 289 10.95 -10.42 -32.71
N MET A 290 12.20 -10.77 -33.00
CA MET A 290 12.58 -12.05 -33.56
C MET A 290 13.48 -12.77 -32.56
N SER A 291 13.03 -13.94 -32.09
CA SER A 291 13.83 -14.76 -31.18
C SER A 291 15.19 -15.08 -31.78
N PRO A 292 16.32 -14.81 -31.08
CA PRO A 292 17.64 -15.25 -31.52
C PRO A 292 17.77 -16.77 -31.63
N ARG A 293 16.88 -17.51 -30.95
CA ARG A 293 16.81 -18.98 -30.96
C ARG A 293 15.97 -19.53 -32.11
N ALA A 294 15.20 -18.69 -32.80
CA ALA A 294 14.36 -19.10 -33.91
C ALA A 294 15.16 -19.44 -35.17
N ARG A 295 14.90 -20.62 -35.76
CA ARG A 295 15.22 -20.90 -37.18
C ARG A 295 14.27 -20.08 -38.08
N ARG A 296 14.55 -19.96 -39.38
CA ARG A 296 13.65 -19.26 -40.33
C ARG A 296 12.19 -19.75 -40.16
N GLY A 297 11.28 -18.84 -39.80
CA GLY A 297 9.87 -19.14 -39.53
C GLY A 297 9.53 -19.50 -38.08
N GLY A 298 10.44 -19.33 -37.13
CA GLY A 298 10.19 -19.56 -35.70
C GLY A 298 9.36 -18.47 -35.00
N PRO A 299 9.15 -18.60 -33.68
CA PRO A 299 8.32 -17.69 -32.89
C PRO A 299 8.78 -16.22 -32.99
N LYS A 300 7.82 -15.30 -33.08
CA LYS A 300 8.04 -13.85 -33.16
C LYS A 300 7.08 -13.09 -32.24
N GLY A 301 7.32 -11.80 -32.03
CA GLY A 301 6.46 -10.91 -31.26
C GLY A 301 6.67 -11.00 -29.74
N MET A 302 5.79 -10.34 -28.97
CA MET A 302 5.90 -10.29 -27.51
C MET A 302 5.94 -11.68 -26.86
N GLY A 303 5.15 -12.64 -27.38
CA GLY A 303 5.14 -14.00 -26.85
C GLY A 303 6.47 -14.74 -27.01
N ALA A 304 7.19 -14.52 -28.11
CA ALA A 304 8.53 -15.07 -28.28
C ALA A 304 9.52 -14.40 -27.33
N PHE A 305 9.41 -13.07 -27.14
CA PHE A 305 10.27 -12.33 -26.22
C PHE A 305 10.10 -12.78 -24.77
N VAL A 306 8.87 -12.83 -24.27
CA VAL A 306 8.57 -13.24 -22.89
C VAL A 306 9.08 -14.66 -22.63
N LYS A 307 8.88 -15.57 -23.59
CA LYS A 307 9.38 -16.93 -23.51
C LYS A 307 10.91 -16.97 -23.44
N ASP A 308 11.60 -16.29 -24.34
CA ASP A 308 13.07 -16.25 -24.36
C ASP A 308 13.62 -15.65 -23.07
N LEU A 309 12.99 -14.60 -22.53
CA LEU A 309 13.37 -13.94 -21.28
C LEU A 309 13.30 -14.91 -20.09
N LYS A 310 12.15 -15.60 -19.94
CA LYS A 310 11.95 -16.58 -18.85
C LYS A 310 12.90 -17.76 -18.98
N GLU A 311 13.07 -18.30 -20.19
CA GLU A 311 13.93 -19.48 -20.43
C GLU A 311 15.42 -19.19 -20.29
N GLU A 312 15.91 -18.02 -20.68
CA GLU A 312 17.33 -17.65 -20.52
C GLU A 312 17.69 -17.46 -19.05
N PHE A 313 16.93 -16.64 -18.34
CA PHE A 313 17.34 -16.20 -17.01
C PHE A 313 16.88 -17.13 -15.89
N GLY A 314 15.81 -17.91 -16.09
CA GLY A 314 15.24 -18.88 -15.14
C GLY A 314 14.68 -18.31 -13.84
N SER A 315 15.13 -17.11 -13.46
CA SER A 315 14.73 -16.33 -12.30
C SER A 315 13.47 -15.50 -12.55
N VAL A 316 13.27 -15.02 -13.77
CA VAL A 316 12.06 -14.27 -14.15
C VAL A 316 10.87 -15.23 -14.15
N GLU A 317 10.06 -15.15 -13.10
CA GLU A 317 8.85 -15.97 -12.92
C GLU A 317 7.61 -15.25 -13.45
N TYR A 318 7.56 -13.94 -13.26
CA TYR A 318 6.42 -13.10 -13.59
C TYR A 318 6.83 -11.98 -14.54
N VAL A 319 6.07 -11.81 -15.63
CA VAL A 319 6.13 -10.65 -16.50
C VAL A 319 4.77 -9.98 -16.47
N TYR A 320 4.70 -8.78 -15.89
CA TYR A 320 3.49 -7.96 -15.85
C TYR A 320 3.63 -6.83 -16.86
N VAL A 321 2.50 -6.30 -17.33
CA VAL A 321 2.48 -5.10 -18.18
C VAL A 321 1.55 -4.02 -17.62
N TRP A 322 1.90 -2.77 -17.84
CA TRP A 322 1.07 -1.63 -17.49
C TRP A 322 -0.02 -1.37 -18.53
N HIS A 323 -1.22 -0.97 -18.09
CA HIS A 323 -2.17 -0.28 -18.96
C HIS A 323 -3.06 0.66 -18.12
N ALA A 324 -3.61 1.71 -18.73
CA ALA A 324 -4.61 2.54 -18.06
C ALA A 324 -5.98 1.82 -17.99
N PHE A 325 -6.81 2.20 -17.03
CA PHE A 325 -8.07 1.54 -16.72
C PHE A 325 -9.04 1.48 -17.91
N CYS A 326 -9.15 2.55 -18.70
CA CYS A 326 -9.96 2.61 -19.92
C CYS A 326 -9.19 2.23 -21.20
N GLY A 327 -8.09 1.49 -21.08
CA GLY A 327 -7.27 0.98 -22.20
C GLY A 327 -5.95 1.74 -22.37
N TYR A 328 -6.00 3.07 -22.50
CA TYR A 328 -4.84 3.97 -22.42
C TYR A 328 -5.26 5.29 -21.74
N TRP A 329 -4.35 6.25 -21.56
CA TRP A 329 -4.63 7.52 -20.86
C TRP A 329 -5.90 8.23 -21.39
N GLY A 330 -6.03 8.38 -22.71
CA GLY A 330 -7.23 8.90 -23.38
C GLY A 330 -8.29 7.84 -23.69
N GLY A 331 -8.22 6.63 -23.14
CA GLY A 331 -9.16 5.56 -23.47
C GLY A 331 -8.93 4.91 -24.84
N LEU A 332 -9.98 4.35 -25.44
CA LEU A 332 -9.96 3.71 -26.77
C LEU A 332 -10.15 4.71 -27.90
N ARG A 333 -9.52 4.46 -29.03
CA ARG A 333 -9.74 5.26 -30.24
C ARG A 333 -11.07 4.86 -30.92
N PRO A 334 -12.00 5.80 -31.18
CA PRO A 334 -13.21 5.48 -31.93
C PRO A 334 -12.92 5.04 -33.37
N GLU A 335 -13.84 4.28 -33.95
CA GLU A 335 -13.82 3.85 -35.35
C GLU A 335 -12.60 3.00 -35.75
N VAL A 336 -11.98 2.30 -34.79
CA VAL A 336 -10.87 1.38 -35.08
C VAL A 336 -11.36 -0.06 -35.17
N PRO A 337 -11.17 -0.74 -36.31
CA PRO A 337 -11.56 -2.14 -36.45
C PRO A 337 -10.89 -3.05 -35.42
N GLY A 338 -11.69 -3.88 -34.74
CA GLY A 338 -11.22 -4.85 -33.75
C GLY A 338 -11.20 -4.34 -32.31
N LEU A 339 -11.51 -3.06 -32.08
CA LEU A 339 -11.82 -2.52 -30.76
C LEU A 339 -13.33 -2.40 -30.58
N PRO A 340 -13.85 -2.48 -29.33
CA PRO A 340 -15.24 -2.15 -29.03
C PRO A 340 -15.59 -0.71 -29.43
N ASP A 341 -16.86 -0.48 -29.73
CA ASP A 341 -17.38 0.86 -29.96
C ASP A 341 -17.17 1.73 -28.71
N CYS A 342 -16.71 2.96 -28.90
CA CYS A 342 -16.47 3.92 -27.83
C CYS A 342 -16.87 5.33 -28.26
N THR A 343 -17.15 6.18 -27.28
CA THR A 343 -17.46 7.60 -27.49
C THR A 343 -16.48 8.46 -26.71
N VAL A 344 -15.99 9.53 -27.31
CA VAL A 344 -15.15 10.50 -26.61
C VAL A 344 -16.02 11.37 -25.71
N ILE A 345 -15.87 11.18 -24.39
CA ILE A 345 -16.58 11.93 -23.36
C ILE A 345 -15.61 12.92 -22.73
N LYS A 346 -16.08 14.15 -22.50
CA LYS A 346 -15.29 15.16 -21.80
C LYS A 346 -15.41 14.95 -20.28
N PRO A 347 -14.30 14.66 -19.57
CA PRO A 347 -14.31 14.53 -18.12
C PRO A 347 -14.73 15.84 -17.45
N LYS A 348 -15.44 15.73 -16.33
CA LYS A 348 -15.82 16.86 -15.47
C LYS A 348 -15.44 16.57 -14.03
N LEU A 349 -14.65 17.47 -13.43
CA LEU A 349 -14.32 17.41 -12.02
C LEU A 349 -15.55 17.78 -11.17
N SER A 350 -15.72 17.11 -10.02
CA SER A 350 -16.68 17.56 -9.01
C SER A 350 -16.11 18.75 -8.24
N PRO A 351 -16.94 19.56 -7.56
CA PRO A 351 -16.46 20.66 -6.73
C PRO A 351 -15.44 20.21 -5.66
N GLY A 352 -15.56 18.97 -5.17
CA GLY A 352 -14.58 18.41 -4.23
C GLY A 352 -13.21 18.17 -4.89
N LEU A 353 -13.18 17.64 -6.11
CA LEU A 353 -11.94 17.40 -6.85
C LEU A 353 -11.23 18.69 -7.29
N GLU A 354 -11.98 19.76 -7.57
CA GLU A 354 -11.42 21.09 -7.85
C GLU A 354 -10.66 21.70 -6.65
N MET A 355 -10.81 21.10 -5.46
CA MET A 355 -10.05 21.47 -4.26
C MET A 355 -8.75 20.67 -4.10
N THR A 356 -8.52 19.65 -4.92
CA THR A 356 -7.26 18.90 -4.92
C THR A 356 -6.15 19.65 -5.66
N MET A 357 -4.91 19.23 -5.47
CA MET A 357 -3.74 19.75 -6.18
C MET A 357 -3.91 19.58 -7.69
N GLN A 358 -3.50 20.61 -8.44
CA GLN A 358 -3.43 20.53 -9.90
C GLN A 358 -2.48 19.41 -10.33
N ASP A 359 -2.93 18.63 -11.30
CA ASP A 359 -2.22 17.47 -11.79
C ASP A 359 -2.22 17.50 -13.31
N LEU A 360 -1.02 17.50 -13.90
CA LEU A 360 -0.86 17.62 -15.34
C LEU A 360 -1.60 16.51 -16.10
N ALA A 361 -1.67 15.29 -15.54
CA ALA A 361 -2.37 14.20 -16.17
C ALA A 361 -3.88 14.45 -16.23
N VAL A 362 -4.44 14.90 -15.10
CA VAL A 362 -5.86 15.30 -15.03
C VAL A 362 -6.16 16.41 -16.03
N ASP A 363 -5.33 17.47 -16.07
CA ASP A 363 -5.53 18.61 -16.98
C ASP A 363 -5.52 18.19 -18.46
N LYS A 364 -4.59 17.31 -18.84
CA LYS A 364 -4.51 16.75 -20.20
C LYS A 364 -5.72 15.89 -20.52
N ILE A 365 -6.16 15.04 -19.60
CA ILE A 365 -7.35 14.19 -19.79
C ILE A 365 -8.62 15.04 -19.93
N VAL A 366 -8.83 16.03 -19.05
CA VAL A 366 -9.99 16.95 -19.09
C VAL A 366 -10.02 17.75 -20.39
N SER A 367 -8.87 18.19 -20.89
CA SER A 367 -8.80 18.99 -22.13
C SER A 367 -9.00 18.17 -23.40
N THR A 368 -8.70 16.86 -23.39
CA THR A 368 -8.69 16.02 -24.60
C THR A 368 -9.82 14.99 -24.67
N GLY A 369 -10.48 14.72 -23.55
CA GLY A 369 -11.56 13.75 -23.49
C GLY A 369 -11.07 12.29 -23.42
N VAL A 370 -11.97 11.38 -23.05
CA VAL A 370 -11.69 9.94 -22.92
C VAL A 370 -12.59 9.17 -23.85
N GLY A 371 -12.02 8.33 -24.71
CA GLY A 371 -12.74 7.38 -25.54
C GLY A 371 -13.23 6.23 -24.68
N MET A 372 -14.43 6.39 -24.14
CA MET A 372 -15.02 5.50 -23.17
C MET A 372 -15.92 4.48 -23.86
N VAL A 373 -15.73 3.21 -23.51
CA VAL A 373 -16.62 2.12 -23.92
C VAL A 373 -17.89 2.19 -23.08
N PRO A 374 -19.09 2.05 -23.65
CA PRO A 374 -20.31 1.97 -22.84
C PRO A 374 -20.21 0.85 -21.77
N PRO A 375 -20.70 1.06 -20.54
CA PRO A 375 -20.51 0.12 -19.43
C PRO A 375 -21.06 -1.29 -19.71
N GLU A 376 -22.09 -1.43 -20.55
CA GLU A 376 -22.64 -2.70 -21.02
C GLU A 376 -21.70 -3.52 -21.91
N HIS A 377 -20.59 -2.91 -22.37
CA HIS A 377 -19.60 -3.52 -23.26
C HIS A 377 -18.16 -3.42 -22.70
N ALA A 378 -18.00 -2.96 -21.45
CA ALA A 378 -16.69 -2.89 -20.80
C ALA A 378 -16.02 -4.27 -20.67
N ASP A 379 -16.81 -5.34 -20.57
CA ASP A 379 -16.34 -6.73 -20.56
C ASP A 379 -15.62 -7.10 -21.86
N GLN A 380 -16.10 -6.64 -23.01
CA GLN A 380 -15.47 -6.90 -24.32
C GLN A 380 -14.09 -6.24 -24.43
N MET A 381 -13.93 -5.06 -23.84
CA MET A 381 -12.64 -4.36 -23.79
C MET A 381 -11.62 -5.14 -22.97
N TYR A 382 -11.97 -5.51 -21.73
CA TYR A 382 -11.04 -6.25 -20.87
C TYR A 382 -10.79 -7.67 -21.39
N GLU A 383 -11.80 -8.36 -21.90
CA GLU A 383 -11.64 -9.66 -22.55
C GLU A 383 -10.65 -9.56 -23.71
N GLY A 384 -10.83 -8.60 -24.62
CA GLY A 384 -9.95 -8.44 -25.77
C GLY A 384 -8.51 -8.12 -25.38
N LEU A 385 -8.32 -7.26 -24.37
CA LEU A 385 -6.99 -6.89 -23.88
C LEU A 385 -6.33 -8.06 -23.12
N HIS A 386 -6.98 -8.61 -22.11
CA HIS A 386 -6.39 -9.59 -21.19
C HIS A 386 -6.24 -10.98 -21.81
N SER A 387 -7.16 -11.41 -22.69
CA SER A 387 -6.99 -12.67 -23.43
C SER A 387 -5.79 -12.61 -24.38
N HIS A 388 -5.55 -11.46 -25.04
CA HIS A 388 -4.34 -11.27 -25.85
C HIS A 388 -3.09 -11.34 -24.99
N LEU A 389 -3.06 -10.62 -23.87
CA LEU A 389 -1.92 -10.60 -22.94
C LEU A 389 -1.57 -11.99 -22.40
N GLU A 390 -2.58 -12.75 -21.95
CA GLU A 390 -2.39 -14.15 -21.52
C GLU A 390 -1.83 -15.00 -22.68
N SER A 391 -2.35 -14.83 -23.90
CA SER A 391 -1.91 -15.61 -25.07
C SER A 391 -0.43 -15.39 -25.45
N VAL A 392 0.14 -14.23 -25.09
CA VAL A 392 1.56 -13.90 -25.28
C VAL A 392 2.39 -14.11 -24.01
N GLY A 393 1.84 -14.79 -23.00
CA GLY A 393 2.59 -15.25 -21.82
C GLY A 393 2.78 -14.22 -20.71
N ILE A 394 2.03 -13.11 -20.73
CA ILE A 394 1.97 -12.14 -19.63
C ILE A 394 1.20 -12.74 -18.46
N ASP A 395 1.72 -12.59 -17.25
CA ASP A 395 1.18 -13.23 -16.04
C ASP A 395 0.23 -12.33 -15.24
N GLY A 396 0.18 -11.04 -15.54
CA GLY A 396 -0.64 -10.07 -14.84
C GLY A 396 -0.46 -8.65 -15.36
N VAL A 397 -1.16 -7.70 -14.75
CA VAL A 397 -1.19 -6.30 -15.20
C VAL A 397 -1.00 -5.32 -14.04
N LYS A 398 -0.41 -4.15 -14.33
CA LYS A 398 -0.54 -2.95 -13.50
C LYS A 398 -1.60 -2.06 -14.15
N VAL A 399 -2.65 -1.70 -13.41
CA VAL A 399 -3.77 -0.91 -13.91
C VAL A 399 -3.75 0.47 -13.26
N ASP A 400 -3.44 1.48 -14.07
CA ASP A 400 -3.38 2.88 -13.65
C ASP A 400 -4.65 3.65 -14.04
N VAL A 401 -4.76 4.91 -13.58
CA VAL A 401 -5.83 5.84 -13.93
C VAL A 401 -7.22 5.30 -13.54
N ILE A 402 -7.29 4.51 -12.47
CA ILE A 402 -8.52 3.82 -12.02
C ILE A 402 -9.64 4.81 -11.71
N HIS A 403 -9.31 5.96 -11.11
CA HIS A 403 -10.31 6.97 -10.73
C HIS A 403 -10.78 7.91 -11.83
N LEU A 404 -10.58 7.51 -13.08
CA LEU A 404 -11.09 8.25 -14.22
C LEU A 404 -12.63 8.28 -14.27
N LEU A 405 -13.29 7.20 -13.84
CA LEU A 405 -14.73 7.00 -14.03
C LEU A 405 -15.59 8.06 -13.33
N GLU A 406 -15.16 8.58 -12.18
CA GLU A 406 -15.95 9.57 -11.44
C GLU A 406 -16.21 10.85 -12.25
N MET A 407 -15.31 11.16 -13.18
CA MET A 407 -15.42 12.33 -14.07
C MET A 407 -16.22 12.06 -15.35
N LEU A 408 -16.59 10.80 -15.63
CA LEU A 408 -17.24 10.37 -16.89
C LEU A 408 -18.69 9.92 -16.69
N CYS A 409 -19.22 10.01 -15.48
CA CYS A 409 -20.40 9.27 -15.05
C CYS A 409 -21.77 9.94 -15.29
N GLU A 410 -21.80 11.16 -15.84
CA GLU A 410 -23.02 11.98 -16.00
C GLU A 410 -24.17 11.21 -16.65
N ASP A 411 -23.89 10.44 -17.69
CA ASP A 411 -24.90 9.71 -18.48
C ASP A 411 -25.10 8.24 -18.05
N TYR A 412 -24.37 7.76 -17.03
CA TYR A 412 -24.26 6.34 -16.71
C TYR A 412 -24.68 5.99 -15.27
N GLY A 413 -25.73 6.64 -14.76
CA GLY A 413 -26.26 6.35 -13.43
C GLY A 413 -25.40 6.86 -12.27
N GLY A 414 -24.47 7.77 -12.55
CA GLY A 414 -23.57 8.34 -11.55
C GLY A 414 -22.34 7.45 -11.29
N ARG A 415 -21.43 7.97 -10.48
CA ARG A 415 -20.08 7.42 -10.27
C ARG A 415 -20.10 5.98 -9.77
N VAL A 416 -21.03 5.65 -8.87
CA VAL A 416 -21.10 4.33 -8.24
C VAL A 416 -21.59 3.26 -9.21
N GLU A 417 -22.66 3.55 -9.98
CA GLU A 417 -23.21 2.55 -10.91
C GLU A 417 -22.28 2.33 -12.10
N LEU A 418 -21.65 3.39 -12.61
CA LEU A 418 -20.61 3.26 -13.64
C LEU A 418 -19.41 2.44 -13.13
N ALA A 419 -18.92 2.75 -11.93
CA ALA A 419 -17.82 2.03 -11.31
C ALA A 419 -18.13 0.54 -11.10
N LYS A 420 -19.33 0.20 -10.60
CA LYS A 420 -19.77 -1.19 -10.45
C LYS A 420 -19.68 -1.97 -11.77
N ALA A 421 -20.15 -1.40 -12.87
CA ALA A 421 -20.13 -2.08 -14.17
C ALA A 421 -18.69 -2.37 -14.63
N TYR A 422 -17.82 -1.38 -14.56
CA TYR A 422 -16.43 -1.50 -14.98
C TYR A 422 -15.59 -2.40 -14.07
N TYR A 423 -15.73 -2.29 -12.74
CA TYR A 423 -15.00 -3.13 -11.80
C TYR A 423 -15.45 -4.59 -11.87
N LYS A 424 -16.73 -4.85 -12.15
CA LYS A 424 -17.23 -6.19 -12.43
C LYS A 424 -16.58 -6.77 -13.69
N ALA A 425 -16.47 -5.97 -14.76
CA ALA A 425 -15.83 -6.38 -16.00
C ALA A 425 -14.33 -6.68 -15.81
N LEU A 426 -13.60 -5.80 -15.12
CA LEU A 426 -12.19 -6.01 -14.76
C LEU A 426 -12.01 -7.27 -13.92
N THR A 427 -12.82 -7.43 -12.86
CA THR A 427 -12.77 -8.60 -11.96
C THR A 427 -13.01 -9.90 -12.72
N ALA A 428 -14.02 -9.94 -13.60
CA ALA A 428 -14.30 -11.11 -14.42
C ALA A 428 -13.11 -11.48 -15.33
N SER A 429 -12.50 -10.49 -15.95
CA SER A 429 -11.34 -10.68 -16.83
C SER A 429 -10.10 -11.19 -16.08
N VAL A 430 -9.79 -10.59 -14.92
CA VAL A 430 -8.64 -10.98 -14.08
C VAL A 430 -8.80 -12.40 -13.54
N ASN A 431 -10.00 -12.78 -13.12
CA ASN A 431 -10.33 -14.15 -12.73
C ASN A 431 -10.11 -15.15 -13.85
N LYS A 432 -10.40 -14.76 -15.09
CA LYS A 432 -10.29 -15.64 -16.25
C LYS A 432 -8.85 -15.78 -16.75
N HIS A 433 -8.09 -14.69 -16.80
CA HIS A 433 -6.81 -14.63 -17.52
C HIS A 433 -5.56 -14.53 -16.63
N PHE A 434 -5.71 -14.07 -15.38
CA PHE A 434 -4.56 -13.79 -14.48
C PHE A 434 -4.70 -14.47 -13.13
N LYS A 435 -5.24 -15.70 -13.13
CA LYS A 435 -5.38 -16.57 -11.94
C LYS A 435 -6.12 -15.91 -10.77
N GLY A 436 -6.94 -14.89 -11.03
CA GLY A 436 -7.76 -14.19 -10.05
C GLY A 436 -7.11 -13.08 -9.26
N ASN A 437 -5.78 -12.95 -9.26
CA ASN A 437 -5.09 -11.93 -8.46
C ASN A 437 -3.86 -11.29 -9.13
N GLY A 438 -3.62 -11.53 -10.41
CA GLY A 438 -2.51 -10.93 -11.16
C GLY A 438 -2.75 -9.47 -11.55
N VAL A 439 -2.99 -8.60 -10.57
CA VAL A 439 -3.22 -7.16 -10.76
C VAL A 439 -2.49 -6.35 -9.69
N ILE A 440 -1.81 -5.29 -10.11
CA ILE A 440 -1.38 -4.19 -9.26
C ILE A 440 -2.31 -3.01 -9.58
N ALA A 441 -3.17 -2.61 -8.64
CA ALA A 441 -3.95 -1.38 -8.78
C ALA A 441 -3.08 -0.15 -8.48
N SER A 442 -3.35 0.95 -9.17
CA SER A 442 -2.62 2.20 -8.99
C SER A 442 -3.49 3.38 -9.41
N MET A 443 -3.30 4.54 -8.76
CA MET A 443 -4.13 5.74 -8.90
C MET A 443 -5.58 5.55 -8.41
N GLU A 444 -5.76 4.73 -7.38
CA GLU A 444 -7.02 4.15 -6.91
C GLU A 444 -7.48 4.63 -5.53
N HIS A 445 -6.94 5.73 -5.00
CA HIS A 445 -7.10 6.05 -3.57
C HIS A 445 -8.47 6.61 -3.13
N CYS A 446 -9.44 6.86 -4.02
CA CYS A 446 -10.83 7.14 -3.63
C CYS A 446 -11.53 5.88 -3.05
N ASN A 447 -12.38 6.10 -2.03
CA ASN A 447 -13.04 5.08 -1.23
C ASN A 447 -14.06 4.25 -2.02
N ASP A 448 -14.62 4.78 -3.10
CA ASP A 448 -15.49 4.00 -4.00
C ASP A 448 -14.74 2.85 -4.67
N PHE A 449 -13.47 3.02 -5.06
CA PHE A 449 -12.65 1.87 -5.50
C PHE A 449 -12.44 0.87 -4.38
N MET A 450 -12.13 1.32 -3.16
CA MET A 450 -11.93 0.40 -2.03
C MET A 450 -13.19 -0.43 -1.76
N PHE A 451 -14.37 0.20 -1.83
CA PHE A 451 -15.64 -0.47 -1.58
C PHE A 451 -16.20 -1.26 -2.76
N LEU A 452 -15.81 -0.97 -4.02
CA LEU A 452 -16.43 -1.59 -5.21
C LEU A 452 -15.43 -2.39 -6.08
N GLY A 453 -14.16 -2.03 -6.09
CA GLY A 453 -13.12 -2.56 -6.99
C GLY A 453 -12.24 -3.66 -6.37
N THR A 454 -12.29 -3.85 -5.05
CA THR A 454 -11.35 -4.73 -4.34
C THR A 454 -11.89 -6.14 -4.07
N GLU A 455 -12.92 -6.60 -4.79
CA GLU A 455 -13.43 -7.98 -4.66
C GLU A 455 -12.36 -9.02 -5.02
N ALA A 456 -11.67 -8.85 -6.15
CA ALA A 456 -10.59 -9.73 -6.61
C ALA A 456 -9.20 -9.09 -6.49
N ILE A 457 -9.10 -7.76 -6.59
CA ILE A 457 -7.81 -7.06 -6.52
C ILE A 457 -7.25 -7.17 -5.10
N THR A 458 -6.03 -7.68 -4.96
CA THR A 458 -5.38 -7.94 -3.67
C THR A 458 -4.14 -7.09 -3.43
N LEU A 459 -3.63 -6.38 -4.43
CA LEU A 459 -2.38 -5.61 -4.37
C LEU A 459 -2.61 -4.29 -5.07
N GLY A 460 -2.17 -3.20 -4.46
CA GLY A 460 -2.25 -1.89 -5.07
C GLY A 460 -1.41 -0.85 -4.33
N ARG A 461 -1.13 0.24 -5.03
CA ARG A 461 -0.27 1.30 -4.52
C ARG A 461 -0.94 2.05 -3.39
N VAL A 462 -0.12 2.46 -2.42
CA VAL A 462 -0.59 3.21 -1.24
C VAL A 462 0.10 4.56 -1.07
N GLY A 463 0.80 5.06 -2.09
CA GLY A 463 1.38 6.40 -2.09
C GLY A 463 1.50 6.95 -3.50
N ASP A 464 1.64 8.27 -3.61
CA ASP A 464 2.02 8.99 -4.85
C ASP A 464 3.38 8.48 -5.37
N ASP A 465 3.76 8.87 -6.58
CA ASP A 465 4.95 8.34 -7.25
C ASP A 465 6.22 8.61 -6.45
N PHE A 466 7.14 7.65 -6.50
CA PHE A 466 8.53 7.94 -6.18
C PHE A 466 9.12 8.90 -7.23
N TRP A 467 9.40 10.13 -6.82
CA TRP A 467 10.01 11.14 -7.69
C TRP A 467 11.54 11.17 -7.52
N CYS A 468 12.28 10.81 -8.58
CA CYS A 468 13.75 10.93 -8.59
C CYS A 468 14.24 12.38 -8.54
N THR A 469 13.43 13.30 -9.05
CA THR A 469 13.64 14.75 -9.06
C THR A 469 12.30 15.43 -8.96
N ASP A 470 12.25 16.64 -8.40
CA ASP A 470 11.00 17.40 -8.33
C ASP A 470 10.44 17.70 -9.72
N PRO A 471 9.17 17.37 -10.01
CA PRO A 471 8.56 17.68 -11.30
C PRO A 471 8.40 19.20 -11.54
N SER A 472 8.41 20.01 -10.48
CA SER A 472 8.34 21.48 -10.57
C SER A 472 9.71 22.16 -10.62
N GLY A 473 10.81 21.38 -10.58
CA GLY A 473 12.17 21.88 -10.70
C GLY A 473 12.82 22.39 -9.40
N ASP A 474 12.25 22.13 -8.22
CA ASP A 474 12.93 22.38 -6.94
C ASP A 474 14.17 21.47 -6.80
N PRO A 475 15.39 22.03 -6.75
CA PRO A 475 16.60 21.22 -6.60
C PRO A 475 16.66 20.42 -5.30
N ASN A 476 15.92 20.83 -4.25
CA ASN A 476 15.83 20.10 -2.99
C ASN A 476 14.71 19.05 -2.97
N GLY A 477 13.81 19.03 -3.95
CA GLY A 477 12.71 18.06 -3.98
C GLY A 477 13.18 16.62 -4.18
N THR A 478 14.39 16.42 -4.71
CA THR A 478 15.12 15.13 -4.64
C THR A 478 15.11 14.52 -3.22
N PHE A 479 15.09 15.34 -2.16
CA PHE A 479 15.10 14.87 -0.78
C PHE A 479 13.73 14.94 -0.10
N TRP A 480 13.08 16.11 -0.08
CA TRP A 480 11.88 16.27 0.75
C TRP A 480 10.67 15.48 0.24
N LEU A 481 10.57 15.23 -1.08
CA LEU A 481 9.51 14.37 -1.64
C LEU A 481 9.60 12.93 -1.11
N GLN A 482 10.80 12.48 -0.74
CA GLN A 482 11.00 11.13 -0.20
C GLN A 482 10.38 10.97 1.19
N GLY A 483 10.42 12.04 1.99
CA GLY A 483 9.70 12.12 3.26
C GLY A 483 8.19 12.02 3.05
N CYS A 484 7.64 12.81 2.10
CA CYS A 484 6.24 12.76 1.70
C CYS A 484 5.82 11.35 1.27
N HIS A 485 6.57 10.73 0.35
CA HIS A 485 6.31 9.37 -0.14
C HIS A 485 6.15 8.35 0.99
N MET A 486 7.07 8.37 1.94
CA MET A 486 7.04 7.43 3.07
C MET A 486 5.83 7.64 3.98
N VAL A 487 5.49 8.89 4.27
CA VAL A 487 4.32 9.21 5.11
C VAL A 487 3.02 8.84 4.38
N HIS A 488 2.93 9.12 3.08
CA HIS A 488 1.79 8.70 2.27
C HIS A 488 1.59 7.18 2.39
N CYS A 489 2.63 6.40 2.10
CA CYS A 489 2.55 4.94 2.14
C CYS A 489 2.20 4.39 3.53
N ALA A 490 2.86 4.90 4.57
CA ALA A 490 2.65 4.42 5.94
C ALA A 490 1.23 4.68 6.44
N TYR A 491 0.72 5.91 6.27
CA TYR A 491 -0.60 6.26 6.79
C TYR A 491 -1.74 5.73 5.93
N ASN A 492 -1.60 5.71 4.60
CA ASN A 492 -2.60 5.10 3.73
C ASN A 492 -2.76 3.60 4.01
N SER A 493 -1.68 2.91 4.41
CA SER A 493 -1.72 1.49 4.82
C SER A 493 -2.63 1.24 6.03
N LEU A 494 -2.89 2.24 6.88
CA LEU A 494 -3.80 2.11 8.05
C LEU A 494 -5.20 1.65 7.65
N TRP A 495 -5.70 2.14 6.53
CA TRP A 495 -7.05 1.81 6.05
C TRP A 495 -7.02 0.92 4.81
N MET A 496 -6.19 1.24 3.81
CA MET A 496 -6.10 0.46 2.56
C MET A 496 -5.59 -0.97 2.81
N GLY A 497 -4.74 -1.17 3.82
CA GLY A 497 -4.24 -2.48 4.24
C GLY A 497 -5.32 -3.48 4.66
N ASN A 498 -6.54 -3.02 4.94
CA ASN A 498 -7.68 -3.89 5.24
C ASN A 498 -8.39 -4.41 3.99
N PHE A 499 -8.16 -3.77 2.84
CA PHE A 499 -8.70 -4.16 1.54
C PHE A 499 -7.63 -4.87 0.73
N ILE A 500 -6.46 -4.26 0.55
CA ILE A 500 -5.42 -4.71 -0.35
C ILE A 500 -4.06 -4.74 0.35
N HIS A 501 -3.16 -5.56 -0.17
CA HIS A 501 -1.77 -5.59 0.24
C HIS A 501 -1.09 -4.30 -0.21
N PRO A 502 -0.49 -3.51 0.69
CA PRO A 502 0.13 -2.24 0.33
C PRO A 502 1.37 -2.39 -0.56
N ASP A 503 1.35 -1.75 -1.73
CA ASP A 503 2.52 -1.54 -2.59
C ASP A 503 3.10 -0.13 -2.36
N TRP A 504 4.36 -0.07 -1.93
CA TRP A 504 5.06 1.17 -1.59
C TRP A 504 5.80 1.78 -2.78
N ASP A 505 5.52 1.29 -3.98
CA ASP A 505 6.07 1.72 -5.26
C ASP A 505 7.58 1.42 -5.43
N MET A 506 8.02 1.45 -6.68
CA MET A 506 9.42 1.33 -7.06
C MET A 506 10.30 2.41 -6.44
N PHE A 507 11.61 2.18 -6.50
CA PHE A 507 12.62 3.20 -6.21
C PHE A 507 13.89 2.93 -7.04
N GLN A 508 14.76 3.93 -7.13
CA GLN A 508 16.09 3.76 -7.72
C GLN A 508 17.15 3.47 -6.64
N SER A 509 17.89 2.37 -6.80
CA SER A 509 18.98 1.97 -5.91
C SER A 509 20.17 2.93 -5.95
N THR A 510 20.30 3.74 -7.00
CA THR A 510 21.34 4.76 -7.13
C THR A 510 20.90 6.17 -6.70
N HIS A 511 19.67 6.33 -6.21
CA HIS A 511 19.16 7.62 -5.76
C HIS A 511 19.90 8.10 -4.48
N PRO A 512 20.08 9.41 -4.25
CA PRO A 512 20.72 9.91 -3.01
C PRO A 512 20.06 9.45 -1.71
N CYS A 513 18.76 9.17 -1.73
CA CYS A 513 18.00 8.59 -0.61
C CYS A 513 17.75 7.08 -0.77
N ALA A 514 18.48 6.35 -1.61
CA ALA A 514 18.18 4.96 -1.92
C ALA A 514 18.15 4.05 -0.67
N GLU A 515 19.08 4.22 0.27
CA GLU A 515 19.07 3.43 1.50
C GLU A 515 17.82 3.67 2.36
N PHE A 516 17.33 4.92 2.38
CA PHE A 516 16.10 5.32 3.08
C PHE A 516 14.88 4.61 2.46
N HIS A 517 14.80 4.55 1.13
CA HIS A 517 13.77 3.81 0.41
C HIS A 517 13.90 2.30 0.62
N ALA A 518 15.10 1.73 0.46
CA ALA A 518 15.37 0.32 0.68
C ALA A 518 14.91 -0.13 2.07
N ALA A 519 15.26 0.62 3.12
CA ALA A 519 14.83 0.35 4.48
C ALA A 519 13.31 0.41 4.66
N SER A 520 12.66 1.42 4.07
CA SER A 520 11.20 1.55 4.12
C SER A 520 10.48 0.37 3.45
N ARG A 521 10.98 -0.12 2.30
CA ARG A 521 10.42 -1.29 1.61
C ARG A 521 10.74 -2.61 2.32
N ALA A 522 11.88 -2.70 3.03
CA ALA A 522 12.22 -3.88 3.82
C ALA A 522 11.23 -4.12 4.97
N ILE A 523 10.74 -3.05 5.61
CA ILE A 523 9.75 -3.11 6.69
C ILE A 523 8.31 -3.04 6.18
N SER A 524 8.04 -2.51 4.99
CA SER A 524 6.67 -2.29 4.47
C SER A 524 5.83 -3.56 4.46
N GLY A 525 6.48 -4.72 4.25
CA GLY A 525 5.83 -6.01 4.07
C GLY A 525 5.16 -6.18 2.71
N GLY A 526 5.31 -5.20 1.81
CA GLY A 526 4.86 -5.21 0.41
C GLY A 526 5.89 -5.83 -0.57
N PRO A 527 5.60 -5.80 -1.88
CA PRO A 527 6.59 -6.14 -2.90
C PRO A 527 7.78 -5.18 -2.87
N ILE A 528 8.93 -5.64 -3.38
CA ILE A 528 10.15 -4.82 -3.50
C ILE A 528 10.64 -4.90 -4.94
N TYR A 529 10.54 -3.80 -5.66
CA TYR A 529 11.05 -3.69 -7.02
C TYR A 529 11.72 -2.34 -7.26
N VAL A 530 12.74 -2.34 -8.12
CA VAL A 530 13.48 -1.11 -8.48
C VAL A 530 13.17 -0.66 -9.89
N SER A 531 13.49 0.59 -10.20
CA SER A 531 13.30 1.21 -11.52
C SER A 531 14.61 1.69 -12.14
N ASP A 532 15.75 1.21 -11.62
CA ASP A 532 17.09 1.58 -12.04
C ASP A 532 17.29 1.62 -13.56
N THR A 533 17.97 2.67 -14.03
CA THR A 533 18.49 2.70 -15.40
C THR A 533 19.41 1.51 -15.64
N VAL A 534 19.29 0.89 -16.82
CA VAL A 534 20.12 -0.25 -17.21
C VAL A 534 21.62 0.04 -17.02
N GLY A 535 22.30 -0.83 -16.27
CA GLY A 535 23.73 -0.72 -15.99
C GLY A 535 24.09 0.24 -14.85
N LYS A 536 23.10 0.88 -14.22
CA LYS A 536 23.28 1.76 -13.05
C LYS A 536 22.54 1.17 -11.84
N HIS A 537 23.20 0.23 -11.18
CA HIS A 537 22.66 -0.44 -9.99
C HIS A 537 23.62 -0.30 -8.82
N ASP A 538 23.10 -0.04 -7.62
CA ASP A 538 23.83 -0.24 -6.38
C ASP A 538 23.62 -1.68 -5.88
N PHE A 539 24.45 -2.60 -6.36
CA PHE A 539 24.36 -4.00 -5.94
C PHE A 539 24.72 -4.23 -4.47
N GLN A 540 25.46 -3.31 -3.83
CA GLN A 540 25.76 -3.45 -2.42
C GLN A 540 24.49 -3.21 -1.59
N LEU A 541 23.71 -2.19 -1.95
CA LEU A 541 22.41 -1.94 -1.35
C LEU A 541 21.40 -3.04 -1.69
N LEU A 542 21.28 -3.42 -2.96
CA LEU A 542 20.30 -4.44 -3.38
C LEU A 542 20.50 -5.78 -2.67
N LYS A 543 21.74 -6.19 -2.39
CA LYS A 543 22.06 -7.42 -1.64
C LYS A 543 21.64 -7.39 -0.17
N THR A 544 21.23 -6.24 0.36
CA THR A 544 20.62 -6.14 1.70
C THR A 544 19.11 -6.41 1.68
N LEU A 545 18.49 -6.51 0.49
CA LEU A 545 17.07 -6.79 0.27
C LEU A 545 16.83 -8.16 -0.39
N VAL A 546 17.69 -8.50 -1.35
CA VAL A 546 17.48 -9.60 -2.31
C VAL A 546 18.37 -10.79 -1.96
N LEU A 547 17.76 -11.96 -1.82
CA LEU A 547 18.48 -13.22 -1.66
C LEU A 547 19.06 -13.71 -3.01
N PRO A 548 20.07 -14.61 -3.01
CA PRO A 548 20.69 -15.09 -4.25
C PRO A 548 19.74 -15.78 -5.24
N ASP A 549 18.56 -16.22 -4.82
CA ASP A 549 17.52 -16.79 -5.69
C ASP A 549 16.46 -15.77 -6.15
N GLY A 550 16.64 -14.48 -5.85
CA GLY A 550 15.71 -13.42 -6.24
C GLY A 550 14.49 -13.29 -5.32
N SER A 551 14.38 -14.10 -4.26
CA SER A 551 13.36 -13.90 -3.22
C SER A 551 13.77 -12.82 -2.22
N ILE A 552 12.80 -12.31 -1.46
CA ILE A 552 13.02 -11.30 -0.42
C ILE A 552 12.67 -11.82 0.98
N LEU A 553 13.23 -11.17 2.00
CA LEU A 553 12.86 -11.37 3.41
C LEU A 553 11.74 -10.40 3.79
N ARG A 554 10.54 -10.62 3.25
CA ARG A 554 9.35 -9.78 3.52
C ARG A 554 8.87 -9.96 4.96
N CYS A 555 8.38 -8.88 5.57
CA CYS A 555 7.60 -8.97 6.82
C CYS A 555 6.25 -9.66 6.59
N ASP A 556 5.66 -10.24 7.63
CA ASP A 556 4.44 -11.06 7.50
C ASP A 556 3.17 -10.21 7.32
N TYR A 557 3.16 -8.98 7.84
CA TYR A 557 2.04 -8.03 7.70
C TYR A 557 2.47 -6.79 6.92
N TYR A 558 1.65 -5.74 6.93
CA TYR A 558 1.98 -4.44 6.36
C TYR A 558 2.37 -3.44 7.45
N ALA A 559 3.30 -2.54 7.12
CA ALA A 559 3.79 -1.57 8.09
C ALA A 559 2.74 -0.51 8.44
N LEU A 560 2.64 -0.18 9.72
CA LEU A 560 1.73 0.84 10.25
C LEU A 560 2.49 1.84 11.14
N PRO A 561 2.07 3.12 11.21
CA PRO A 561 2.61 4.06 12.16
C PRO A 561 2.48 3.55 13.59
N THR A 562 3.45 3.82 14.45
CA THR A 562 3.33 3.54 15.89
C THR A 562 2.26 4.44 16.52
N ARG A 563 1.69 4.02 17.66
CA ARG A 563 0.58 4.74 18.30
C ARG A 563 0.87 6.21 18.57
N ASP A 564 2.10 6.53 18.97
CA ASP A 564 2.55 7.88 19.28
C ASP A 564 2.74 8.77 18.04
N CYS A 565 2.80 8.20 16.84
CA CYS A 565 2.85 8.96 15.59
C CYS A 565 1.45 9.31 15.05
N LEU A 566 0.41 8.50 15.33
CA LEU A 566 -0.88 8.56 14.63
C LEU A 566 -1.49 9.97 14.51
N PHE A 567 -1.33 10.78 15.56
CA PHE A 567 -1.93 12.12 15.70
C PHE A 567 -0.89 13.26 15.64
N GLU A 568 0.31 12.97 15.14
CA GLU A 568 1.42 13.91 14.98
C GLU A 568 1.73 14.15 13.49
N ASP A 569 2.43 15.23 13.17
CA ASP A 569 2.85 15.59 11.80
C ASP A 569 4.33 15.22 11.57
N PRO A 570 4.63 14.07 10.93
CA PRO A 570 6.01 13.64 10.65
C PRO A 570 6.65 14.33 9.44
N LEU A 571 5.96 15.25 8.78
CA LEU A 571 6.39 15.90 7.54
C LEU A 571 6.95 17.31 7.75
N HIS A 572 6.30 18.13 8.59
CA HIS A 572 6.68 19.54 8.70
C HIS A 572 6.30 20.22 10.03
N ASP A 573 6.48 19.55 11.17
CA ASP A 573 6.41 20.17 12.50
C ASP A 573 7.80 20.48 13.12
N GLY A 574 8.86 19.96 12.51
CA GLY A 574 10.24 20.04 12.95
C GLY A 574 10.54 19.28 14.24
N LYS A 575 9.75 18.28 14.62
CA LYS A 575 9.89 17.56 15.89
C LYS A 575 9.62 16.07 15.76
N THR A 576 8.63 15.68 14.96
CA THR A 576 8.13 14.31 14.91
C THR A 576 8.94 13.43 13.99
N MET A 577 9.38 12.29 14.51
CA MET A 577 9.99 11.22 13.73
C MET A 577 8.90 10.25 13.29
N LEU A 578 8.88 9.84 12.02
CA LEU A 578 8.00 8.75 11.59
C LEU A 578 8.56 7.45 12.16
N LYS A 579 7.80 6.81 13.06
CA LYS A 579 8.05 5.43 13.47
C LYS A 579 6.95 4.55 12.88
N ILE A 580 7.36 3.43 12.30
CA ILE A 580 6.48 2.41 11.77
C ILE A 580 6.89 1.04 12.33
N TRP A 581 5.94 0.13 12.48
CA TRP A 581 6.19 -1.21 12.99
C TRP A 581 5.64 -2.28 12.05
N ASN A 582 6.21 -3.47 12.11
CA ASN A 582 5.74 -4.68 11.44
C ASN A 582 6.22 -5.92 12.22
N LEU A 583 5.77 -7.12 11.83
CA LEU A 583 6.20 -8.38 12.41
C LEU A 583 6.83 -9.29 11.35
N ASN A 584 7.86 -10.00 11.78
CA ASN A 584 8.30 -11.25 11.16
C ASN A 584 7.76 -12.41 11.97
N LYS A 585 8.02 -13.64 11.51
CA LYS A 585 7.54 -14.87 12.16
C LYS A 585 7.92 -15.02 13.65
N TYR A 586 9.05 -14.48 14.08
CA TYR A 586 9.56 -14.62 15.46
C TYR A 586 10.09 -13.32 16.09
N THR A 587 10.09 -12.21 15.35
CA THR A 587 10.65 -10.92 15.81
C THR A 587 9.73 -9.80 15.37
N GLY A 588 9.64 -8.73 16.16
CA GLY A 588 9.08 -7.47 15.70
C GLY A 588 10.13 -6.60 15.01
N VAL A 589 9.68 -5.63 14.22
CA VAL A 589 10.54 -4.63 13.58
C VAL A 589 9.97 -3.25 13.85
N VAL A 590 10.82 -2.31 14.28
CA VAL A 590 10.50 -0.87 14.30
C VAL A 590 11.44 -0.16 13.33
N GLY A 591 10.87 0.63 12.43
CA GLY A 591 11.61 1.52 11.55
C GLY A 591 11.39 2.97 11.97
N ALA A 592 12.48 3.68 12.26
CA ALA A 592 12.48 5.08 12.62
C ALA A 592 13.06 5.91 11.47
N PHE A 593 12.32 6.92 11.00
CA PHE A 593 12.64 7.70 9.81
C PHE A 593 12.45 9.20 10.08
N ASN A 594 13.43 10.01 9.70
CA ASN A 594 13.27 11.46 9.71
C ASN A 594 12.75 11.93 8.33
N CYS A 595 11.43 12.07 8.21
CA CYS A 595 10.72 12.50 7.00
C CYS A 595 10.55 14.03 6.90
N GLN A 596 11.12 14.80 7.83
CA GLN A 596 10.86 16.23 7.97
C GLN A 596 11.47 17.05 6.83
N GLY A 597 10.70 17.99 6.30
CA GLY A 597 11.19 19.00 5.35
C GLY A 597 10.26 19.31 4.18
N GLY A 598 9.11 18.66 4.07
CA GLY A 598 8.14 18.94 3.01
C GLY A 598 6.79 18.27 3.28
N GLY A 599 5.72 18.81 2.70
CA GLY A 599 4.38 18.23 2.79
C GLY A 599 3.28 19.20 2.34
N TRP A 600 2.04 18.92 2.71
CA TRP A 600 0.86 19.60 2.20
C TRP A 600 0.72 21.03 2.73
N SER A 601 0.54 22.01 1.83
CA SER A 601 0.13 23.37 2.18
C SER A 601 -1.31 23.61 1.76
N ARG A 602 -2.15 23.97 2.74
CA ARG A 602 -3.56 24.31 2.55
C ARG A 602 -3.74 25.53 1.68
N GLU A 603 -2.90 26.54 1.90
CA GLU A 603 -3.03 27.86 1.27
C GLU A 603 -2.74 27.78 -0.22
N SER A 604 -1.72 27.01 -0.59
CA SER A 604 -1.32 26.81 -1.98
C SER A 604 -1.98 25.59 -2.64
N ARG A 605 -2.56 24.68 -1.84
CA ARG A 605 -3.15 23.40 -2.27
C ARG A 605 -2.18 22.53 -3.06
N GLN A 606 -0.95 22.43 -2.56
CA GLN A 606 0.10 21.60 -3.14
C GLN A 606 1.09 21.16 -2.06
N ASN A 607 1.81 20.07 -2.35
CA ASN A 607 2.99 19.72 -1.56
C ASN A 607 4.11 20.72 -1.85
N GLN A 608 4.78 21.19 -0.80
CA GLN A 608 5.88 22.14 -0.92
C GLN A 608 7.01 21.85 0.05
N CYS A 609 8.16 22.43 -0.25
CA CYS A 609 9.34 22.40 0.60
C CYS A 609 9.13 23.28 1.85
N PHE A 610 9.38 22.68 3.02
CA PHE A 610 9.45 23.38 4.30
C PHE A 610 10.82 23.15 4.95
N SER A 611 11.86 23.58 4.25
CA SER A 611 13.27 23.35 4.63
C SER A 611 13.63 23.76 6.07
N GLN A 612 12.92 24.72 6.68
CA GLN A 612 13.09 25.10 8.08
C GLN A 612 12.82 23.96 9.09
N PHE A 613 12.06 22.94 8.69
CA PHE A 613 11.78 21.76 9.50
C PHE A 613 12.74 20.61 9.22
N SER A 614 13.54 20.68 8.13
CA SER A 614 14.53 19.68 7.77
C SER A 614 15.76 19.78 8.69
N LYS A 615 15.62 19.27 9.91
CA LYS A 615 16.67 19.24 10.94
C LYS A 615 16.70 17.89 11.63
N THR A 616 17.75 17.66 12.42
CA THR A 616 17.85 16.47 13.26
C THR A 616 16.68 16.43 14.24
N VAL A 617 15.96 15.30 14.28
CA VAL A 617 14.90 15.05 15.26
C VAL A 617 15.31 13.89 16.17
N ALA A 618 14.84 13.94 17.42
CA ALA A 618 15.03 12.89 18.40
C ALA A 618 13.67 12.30 18.78
N SER A 619 13.63 10.99 18.98
CA SER A 619 12.44 10.27 19.42
C SER A 619 12.85 9.16 20.39
N LYS A 620 11.86 8.55 21.02
CA LYS A 620 12.03 7.39 21.87
C LYS A 620 11.34 6.20 21.23
N THR A 621 11.90 5.02 21.40
CA THR A 621 11.26 3.77 21.00
C THR A 621 11.40 2.70 22.07
N SER A 622 10.44 1.81 22.15
CA SER A 622 10.47 0.67 23.06
C SER A 622 9.91 -0.57 22.37
N PRO A 623 10.10 -1.77 22.93
CA PRO A 623 9.41 -2.97 22.46
C PRO A 623 7.89 -2.84 22.37
N MET A 624 7.26 -1.95 23.15
CA MET A 624 5.81 -1.71 23.10
C MET A 624 5.34 -0.83 21.94
N ASP A 625 6.25 -0.30 21.10
CA ASP A 625 5.88 0.34 19.83
C ASP A 625 5.35 -0.67 18.79
N ILE A 626 5.54 -1.97 19.05
CA ILE A 626 5.09 -3.08 18.20
C ILE A 626 3.79 -3.66 18.76
N GLU A 627 2.79 -3.85 17.90
CA GLU A 627 1.55 -4.54 18.27
C GLU A 627 1.72 -6.06 18.17
N TRP A 628 2.39 -6.67 19.15
CA TRP A 628 2.75 -8.11 19.17
C TRP A 628 1.58 -9.09 18.99
N ASN A 629 0.38 -8.67 19.37
CA ASN A 629 -0.84 -9.47 19.28
C ASN A 629 -1.58 -9.29 17.93
N SER A 630 -1.01 -8.53 16.99
CA SER A 630 -1.61 -8.29 15.68
C SER A 630 -1.51 -9.48 14.74
N GLY A 631 -2.54 -9.63 13.92
CA GLY A 631 -2.58 -10.61 12.84
C GLY A 631 -2.98 -12.02 13.26
N GLU A 632 -2.85 -12.98 12.36
CA GLU A 632 -3.28 -14.37 12.58
C GLU A 632 -2.27 -15.20 13.39
N ASN A 633 -1.00 -14.80 13.37
CA ASN A 633 0.10 -15.47 14.07
C ASN A 633 0.77 -14.50 15.04
N PRO A 634 0.14 -14.20 16.19
CA PRO A 634 0.72 -13.31 17.18
C PRO A 634 2.00 -13.90 17.78
N ILE A 635 2.95 -13.04 18.14
CA ILE A 635 4.20 -13.46 18.80
C ILE A 635 3.98 -13.36 20.31
N PRO A 636 4.00 -14.47 21.06
CA PRO A 636 3.77 -14.44 22.50
C PRO A 636 4.93 -13.74 23.20
N ILE A 637 4.63 -12.67 23.92
CA ILE A 637 5.58 -11.94 24.77
C ILE A 637 5.36 -12.20 26.27
N GLU A 638 4.30 -12.94 26.63
CA GLU A 638 4.03 -13.33 28.01
C GLU A 638 5.17 -14.21 28.56
N GLY A 639 5.77 -13.77 29.67
CA GLY A 639 6.91 -14.47 30.29
C GLY A 639 8.29 -14.10 29.72
N ALA A 640 8.36 -13.25 28.68
CA ALA A 640 9.63 -12.70 28.20
C ALA A 640 10.32 -11.91 29.33
N GLN A 641 11.61 -12.19 29.57
CA GLN A 641 12.38 -11.52 30.64
C GLN A 641 12.84 -10.12 30.27
N GLY A 642 12.69 -9.76 29.00
CA GLY A 642 13.16 -8.54 28.36
C GLY A 642 13.23 -8.77 26.85
N PHE A 643 13.80 -7.81 26.15
CA PHE A 643 13.94 -7.83 24.70
C PHE A 643 15.38 -7.53 24.29
N ALA A 644 15.84 -8.24 23.28
CA ALA A 644 17.06 -7.92 22.55
C ALA A 644 16.67 -7.05 21.34
N MET A 645 17.19 -5.82 21.30
CA MET A 645 16.93 -4.83 20.25
C MET A 645 18.21 -4.60 19.46
N TYR A 646 18.24 -5.12 18.23
CA TYR A 646 19.38 -4.94 17.32
C TYR A 646 19.10 -3.80 16.35
N MET A 647 19.98 -2.80 16.35
CA MET A 647 19.90 -1.61 15.51
C MET A 647 20.78 -1.81 14.26
N PHE A 648 20.18 -1.82 13.07
CA PHE A 648 20.85 -2.19 11.82
C PHE A 648 21.95 -1.21 11.41
N LYS A 649 21.67 0.10 11.37
CA LYS A 649 22.62 1.13 10.94
C LYS A 649 23.78 1.29 11.90
N SER A 650 23.47 1.36 13.20
CA SER A 650 24.50 1.49 14.25
C SER A 650 25.20 0.18 14.61
N LYS A 651 24.68 -0.97 14.16
CA LYS A 651 25.17 -2.34 14.46
C LYS A 651 25.25 -2.64 15.96
N LYS A 652 24.37 -2.03 16.74
CA LYS A 652 24.37 -2.09 18.21
C LYS A 652 23.28 -3.02 18.72
N LEU A 653 23.60 -3.81 19.75
CA LEU A 653 22.61 -4.54 20.54
C LEU A 653 22.28 -3.77 21.82
N ILE A 654 20.99 -3.63 22.12
CA ILE A 654 20.50 -3.06 23.37
C ILE A 654 19.55 -4.07 24.02
N LEU A 655 19.72 -4.32 25.31
CA LEU A 655 18.77 -5.09 26.10
C LEU A 655 17.80 -4.12 26.77
N SER A 656 16.50 -4.36 26.62
CA SER A 656 15.46 -3.46 27.11
C SER A 656 14.35 -4.23 27.82
N LYS A 657 13.80 -3.64 28.88
CA LYS A 657 12.50 -4.09 29.44
C LYS A 657 11.36 -3.70 28.49
N PRO A 658 10.16 -4.32 28.59
CA PRO A 658 9.05 -4.04 27.68
C PRO A 658 8.78 -2.53 27.48
N SER A 659 8.70 -1.76 28.56
CA SER A 659 8.37 -0.31 28.52
C SER A 659 9.59 0.61 28.74
N GLU A 660 10.80 0.10 28.53
CA GLU A 660 12.01 0.92 28.65
C GLU A 660 12.34 1.61 27.32
N ASP A 661 12.33 2.94 27.37
CA ASP A 661 12.57 3.79 26.20
C ASP A 661 14.06 3.82 25.83
N ILE A 662 14.32 3.74 24.53
CA ILE A 662 15.62 3.97 23.90
C ILE A 662 15.54 5.24 23.07
N GLU A 663 16.50 6.15 23.26
CA GLU A 663 16.60 7.37 22.47
C GLU A 663 17.21 7.11 21.08
N ILE A 664 16.59 7.69 20.06
CA ILE A 664 17.05 7.67 18.68
C ILE A 664 17.11 9.11 18.18
N SER A 665 18.21 9.49 17.53
CA SER A 665 18.36 10.81 16.90
C SER A 665 18.82 10.66 15.46
N LEU A 666 18.07 11.23 14.53
CA LEU A 666 18.28 11.07 13.09
C LEU A 666 18.35 12.41 12.39
N LYS A 667 19.37 12.58 11.54
CA LYS A 667 19.43 13.66 10.56
C LYS A 667 18.31 13.51 9.52
N PRO A 668 17.91 14.59 8.81
CA PRO A 668 16.90 14.51 7.76
C PRO A 668 17.20 13.41 6.75
N PHE A 669 16.15 12.70 6.31
CA PHE A 669 16.21 11.64 5.30
C PHE A 669 17.14 10.47 5.66
N ASN A 670 17.33 10.25 6.96
CA ASN A 670 18.06 9.12 7.51
C ASN A 670 17.12 8.24 8.34
N PHE A 671 17.57 7.02 8.65
CA PHE A 671 16.74 6.01 9.29
C PHE A 671 17.53 5.14 10.28
N GLU A 672 16.79 4.39 11.09
CA GLU A 672 17.29 3.22 11.83
C GLU A 672 16.22 2.12 11.77
N LEU A 673 16.66 0.87 11.56
CA LEU A 673 15.79 -0.31 11.64
C LEU A 673 16.17 -1.12 12.88
N LEU A 674 15.19 -1.39 13.71
CA LEU A 674 15.36 -2.15 14.95
C LEU A 674 14.66 -3.50 14.80
N THR A 675 15.43 -4.58 14.88
CA THR A 675 14.88 -5.92 15.09
C THR A 675 14.71 -6.13 16.59
N VAL A 676 13.47 -6.41 17.02
CA VAL A 676 13.12 -6.60 18.42
C VAL A 676 12.75 -8.07 18.65
N SER A 677 13.48 -8.72 19.55
CA SER A 677 13.35 -10.16 19.80
C SER A 677 13.10 -10.45 21.28
N PRO A 678 12.03 -11.18 21.65
CA PRO A 678 11.78 -11.59 23.03
C PRO A 678 12.90 -12.47 23.59
N ILE A 679 13.36 -12.18 24.80
CA ILE A 679 14.39 -12.97 25.49
C ILE A 679 13.74 -14.16 26.21
N THR A 680 14.22 -15.36 25.88
CA THR A 680 13.80 -16.62 26.50
C THR A 680 14.91 -17.20 27.38
N VAL A 681 14.55 -17.79 28.52
CA VAL A 681 15.48 -18.50 29.40
C VAL A 681 15.46 -19.99 29.08
N LEU A 682 16.62 -20.60 28.87
CA LEU A 682 16.72 -22.03 28.57
C LEU A 682 16.33 -22.90 29.77
N THR A 683 15.68 -24.03 29.50
CA THR A 683 15.31 -25.00 30.54
C THR A 683 16.53 -25.78 31.02
N GLY A 684 16.85 -25.71 32.32
CA GLY A 684 17.94 -26.48 32.93
C GLY A 684 19.25 -25.72 33.14
N LYS A 685 19.40 -24.52 32.55
CA LYS A 685 20.50 -23.56 32.81
C LYS A 685 19.97 -22.13 32.73
N PRO A 686 20.46 -21.17 33.55
CA PRO A 686 20.01 -19.77 33.52
C PRO A 686 20.65 -19.00 32.34
N VAL A 687 20.56 -19.54 31.12
CA VAL A 687 21.04 -18.89 29.89
C VAL A 687 19.88 -18.15 29.26
N GLN A 688 20.06 -16.87 28.99
CA GLN A 688 19.13 -16.05 28.23
C GLN A 688 19.52 -16.07 26.76
N PHE A 689 18.53 -16.19 25.87
CA PHE A 689 18.73 -16.25 24.43
C PHE A 689 17.64 -15.49 23.68
N ALA A 690 18.02 -14.78 22.62
CA ALA A 690 17.09 -14.18 21.67
C ALA A 690 17.67 -14.25 20.25
N ALA A 691 16.86 -14.70 19.28
CA ALA A 691 17.28 -14.77 17.89
C ALA A 691 17.18 -13.37 17.24
N ILE A 692 18.26 -12.90 16.60
CA ILE A 692 18.27 -11.59 15.91
C ILE A 692 18.05 -11.81 14.41
N GLY A 693 18.92 -12.56 13.73
CA GLY A 693 18.77 -12.86 12.30
C GLY A 693 20.01 -12.50 11.47
N LEU A 694 19.84 -12.35 10.16
CA LEU A 694 20.93 -12.01 9.23
C LEU A 694 21.21 -10.51 9.24
N ALA A 695 22.26 -10.10 9.93
CA ALA A 695 22.63 -8.70 10.16
C ALA A 695 23.08 -7.95 8.89
N ASN A 696 23.34 -8.66 7.80
CA ASN A 696 23.58 -8.09 6.47
C ASN A 696 22.30 -7.75 5.69
N MET A 697 21.13 -8.16 6.19
CA MET A 697 19.83 -7.91 5.55
C MET A 697 19.08 -6.81 6.30
N LEU A 698 18.46 -5.88 5.56
CA LEU A 698 17.70 -4.77 6.15
C LEU A 698 16.55 -5.28 7.03
N ASN A 699 15.79 -6.29 6.55
CA ASN A 699 14.90 -7.05 7.42
C ASN A 699 15.64 -8.23 8.06
N THR A 700 16.48 -7.92 9.06
CA THR A 700 17.36 -8.87 9.74
C THR A 700 16.59 -10.09 10.29
N GLY A 701 15.50 -9.86 11.03
CA GLY A 701 14.69 -10.92 11.63
C GLY A 701 13.88 -11.75 10.64
N GLY A 702 13.61 -11.24 9.43
CA GLY A 702 12.87 -11.95 8.38
C GLY A 702 13.57 -13.22 7.89
N ALA A 703 14.87 -13.36 8.17
CA ALA A 703 15.64 -14.56 7.86
C ALA A 703 15.25 -15.76 8.75
N ILE A 704 14.63 -15.54 9.92
CA ILE A 704 14.33 -16.60 10.89
C ILE A 704 13.01 -17.29 10.49
N GLN A 705 13.10 -18.56 10.11
CA GLN A 705 11.96 -19.35 9.60
C GLN A 705 11.52 -20.47 10.55
N SER A 706 12.36 -20.86 11.50
CA SER A 706 12.01 -21.73 12.62
C SER A 706 12.88 -21.46 13.84
N LEU A 707 12.32 -21.63 15.04
CA LEU A 707 13.03 -21.46 16.31
C LEU A 707 12.63 -22.58 17.28
N SER A 708 13.60 -23.30 17.83
CA SER A 708 13.36 -24.43 18.75
C SER A 708 14.36 -24.44 19.91
N TYR A 709 13.83 -24.57 21.13
CA TYR A 709 14.60 -24.68 22.37
C TYR A 709 14.66 -26.14 22.82
N LYS A 710 15.87 -26.69 22.99
CA LYS A 710 16.12 -28.10 23.33
C LYS A 710 17.06 -28.21 24.53
N GLY A 711 16.52 -28.11 25.75
CA GLY A 711 17.31 -28.20 26.98
C GLY A 711 18.40 -27.11 27.04
N ASN A 712 19.64 -27.50 26.76
CA ASN A 712 20.82 -26.61 26.75
C ASN A 712 21.23 -26.12 25.36
N SER A 713 20.39 -26.30 24.33
CA SER A 713 20.69 -25.84 22.97
C SER A 713 19.51 -25.14 22.32
N VAL A 714 19.80 -24.26 21.37
CA VAL A 714 18.80 -23.59 20.53
C VAL A 714 19.09 -23.88 19.06
N GLU A 715 18.07 -24.33 18.31
CA GLU A 715 18.13 -24.50 16.86
C GLU A 715 17.36 -23.34 16.19
N VAL A 716 18.02 -22.63 15.28
CA VAL A 716 17.42 -21.57 14.46
C VAL A 716 17.49 -21.98 12.99
N GLY A 717 16.35 -22.06 12.32
CA GLY A 717 16.28 -22.28 10.87
C GLY A 717 16.33 -20.93 10.15
N VAL A 718 17.37 -20.74 9.34
CA VAL A 718 17.69 -19.47 8.68
C VAL A 718 17.51 -19.60 7.18
N ARG A 719 16.78 -18.66 6.56
CA ARG A 719 16.67 -18.49 5.11
C ARG A 719 17.58 -17.34 4.68
N GLY A 720 18.51 -17.63 3.77
CA GLY A 720 19.47 -16.64 3.28
C GLY A 720 20.91 -17.04 3.59
N ALA A 721 21.82 -16.08 3.43
CA ALA A 721 23.24 -16.25 3.71
C ALA A 721 23.82 -14.93 4.24
N GLY A 722 24.92 -15.06 4.99
CA GLY A 722 25.64 -13.92 5.56
C GLY A 722 25.80 -14.04 7.07
N GLU A 723 25.87 -12.89 7.73
CA GLU A 723 26.22 -12.79 9.14
C GLU A 723 24.98 -13.00 10.03
N MET A 724 24.84 -14.21 10.58
CA MET A 724 23.80 -14.52 11.55
C MET A 724 24.23 -14.05 12.94
N ARG A 725 23.39 -13.23 13.57
CA ARG A 725 23.56 -12.79 14.96
C ARG A 725 22.45 -13.34 15.84
N VAL A 726 22.79 -13.63 17.10
CA VAL A 726 21.86 -13.92 18.19
C VAL A 726 22.38 -13.29 19.48
N TYR A 727 21.49 -12.95 20.40
CA TYR A 727 21.87 -12.61 21.77
C TYR A 727 21.96 -13.87 22.62
N ALA A 728 23.03 -13.99 23.41
CA ALA A 728 23.17 -14.99 24.45
C ALA A 728 23.86 -14.41 25.69
N SER A 729 23.33 -14.69 26.89
CA SER A 729 23.94 -14.19 28.14
C SER A 729 25.30 -14.83 28.46
N VAL A 730 25.61 -15.98 27.87
CA VAL A 730 26.89 -16.68 28.02
C VAL A 730 27.41 -17.14 26.66
N GLU A 731 28.71 -17.30 26.55
CA GLU A 731 29.35 -17.84 25.34
C GLU A 731 28.93 -19.30 25.11
N PRO A 732 28.49 -19.67 23.89
CA PRO A 732 28.24 -21.07 23.53
C PRO A 732 29.52 -21.90 23.58
N ARG A 733 29.40 -23.19 23.87
CA ARG A 733 30.51 -24.15 23.78
C ARG A 733 30.87 -24.49 22.33
N ALA A 734 29.86 -24.50 21.46
CA ALA A 734 29.99 -24.77 20.04
C ALA A 734 28.76 -24.24 19.29
N CYS A 735 28.98 -23.83 18.05
CA CYS A 735 27.93 -23.56 17.08
C CYS A 735 28.03 -24.57 15.94
N LYS A 736 26.88 -25.02 15.42
CA LYS A 736 26.82 -25.92 14.26
C LYS A 736 25.93 -25.38 13.18
N ILE A 737 26.28 -25.65 11.92
CA ILE A 737 25.37 -25.46 10.78
C ILE A 737 25.13 -26.83 10.15
N ASP A 738 23.85 -27.21 10.06
CA ASP A 738 23.41 -28.50 9.52
C ASP A 738 24.16 -29.69 10.15
N GLY A 739 24.38 -29.61 11.47
CA GLY A 739 25.06 -30.62 12.28
C GLY A 739 26.59 -30.61 12.23
N ARG A 740 27.22 -29.69 11.48
CA ARG A 740 28.69 -29.55 11.39
C ARG A 740 29.17 -28.39 12.25
N ASP A 741 30.23 -28.60 13.02
CA ASP A 741 30.86 -27.53 13.81
C ASP A 741 31.37 -26.40 12.92
N VAL A 742 31.12 -25.16 13.34
CA VAL A 742 31.58 -23.94 12.67
C VAL A 742 32.28 -23.01 13.65
N LEU A 743 33.15 -22.17 13.12
CA LEU A 743 33.71 -21.06 13.90
C LEU A 743 32.61 -20.03 14.18
N PHE A 744 32.66 -19.43 15.36
CA PHE A 744 31.80 -18.34 15.77
C PHE A 744 32.60 -17.34 16.58
N GLU A 745 32.09 -16.12 16.65
CA GLU A 745 32.63 -15.06 17.51
C GLU A 745 31.61 -14.76 18.62
N PHE A 746 32.10 -14.35 19.80
CA PHE A 746 31.26 -13.90 20.91
C PHE A 746 31.75 -12.53 21.39
N GLU A 747 31.00 -11.49 21.06
CA GLU A 747 31.34 -10.10 21.37
C GLU A 747 30.09 -9.38 21.88
N GLU A 748 30.21 -8.67 23.00
CA GLU A 748 29.11 -7.88 23.60
C GLU A 748 27.78 -8.68 23.75
N HIS A 749 27.88 -9.95 24.16
CA HIS A 749 26.75 -10.88 24.27
C HIS A 749 26.07 -11.27 22.94
N MET A 750 26.67 -10.94 21.80
CA MET A 750 26.25 -11.44 20.49
C MET A 750 27.09 -12.63 20.08
N VAL A 751 26.43 -13.71 19.67
CA VAL A 751 27.08 -14.81 18.95
C VAL A 751 26.96 -14.54 17.46
N ILE A 752 28.09 -14.55 16.75
CA ILE A 752 28.17 -14.23 15.32
C ILE A 752 28.62 -15.48 14.56
N VAL A 753 27.82 -15.89 13.57
CA VAL A 753 28.07 -17.08 12.74
C VAL A 753 27.89 -16.72 11.26
N GLN A 754 28.82 -17.14 10.40
CA GLN A 754 28.68 -16.97 8.95
C GLN A 754 27.87 -18.11 8.34
N VAL A 755 26.66 -17.82 7.89
CA VAL A 755 25.75 -18.79 7.29
C VAL A 755 25.98 -18.85 5.77
N PRO A 756 26.36 -20.01 5.20
CA PRO A 756 26.53 -20.16 3.77
C PRO A 756 25.18 -20.23 3.05
N TRP A 757 25.18 -19.90 1.76
CA TRP A 757 24.02 -20.12 0.91
C TRP A 757 23.86 -21.61 0.58
N THR A 758 22.74 -22.22 0.99
CA THR A 758 22.45 -23.66 0.81
C THR A 758 21.57 -23.97 -0.42
N GLY A 759 21.19 -22.95 -1.20
CA GLY A 759 20.30 -23.06 -2.34
C GLY A 759 18.85 -22.63 -2.04
N SER A 760 18.08 -22.38 -3.10
CA SER A 760 16.70 -21.89 -3.01
C SER A 760 15.78 -22.84 -2.24
N GLY A 761 14.88 -22.28 -1.42
CA GLY A 761 13.87 -23.02 -0.65
C GLY A 761 14.41 -23.86 0.51
N LYS A 762 15.71 -23.85 0.78
CA LYS A 762 16.32 -24.59 1.91
C LYS A 762 16.64 -23.65 3.08
N LEU A 763 16.45 -24.18 4.29
CA LEU A 763 16.86 -23.52 5.52
C LEU A 763 18.18 -24.10 6.00
N SER A 764 19.12 -23.22 6.35
CA SER A 764 20.30 -23.59 7.14
C SER A 764 19.88 -23.74 8.60
N LYS A 765 20.20 -24.86 9.23
CA LYS A 765 19.92 -25.06 10.66
C LYS A 765 21.14 -24.67 11.48
N VAL A 766 21.03 -23.59 12.24
CA VAL A 766 22.09 -23.11 13.12
C VAL A 766 21.79 -23.54 14.56
N ASP A 767 22.62 -24.41 15.11
CA ASP A 767 22.53 -24.88 16.50
C ASP A 767 23.53 -24.15 17.39
N TYR A 768 23.06 -23.64 18.53
CA TYR A 768 23.88 -23.03 19.58
C TYR A 768 23.87 -23.93 20.81
N LEU A 769 25.04 -24.43 21.24
CA LEU A 769 25.17 -25.41 22.34
C LEU A 769 25.78 -24.74 23.59
N PHE A 770 25.10 -24.75 24.74
CA PHE A 770 25.52 -24.09 25.99
C PHE A 770 25.93 -25.05 27.11
#